data_AF-A0A819ZF58-F1
#
_entry.id   AF-A0A819ZF58-F1
#
_cell.length_a   1.000
_cell.length_b   1.000
_cell.length_c   1.000
_cell.angle_alpha   90.00
_cell.angle_beta   90.00
_cell.angle_gamma   90.00
#
_symmetry.space_group_name_H-M   'P 1'
#
loop_
_entity.id
_entity.type
_entity.pdbx_description
1 polymer ?
#
loop_
_entity_poly.entity_id
_entity_poly.type
_entity_poly.pdbx_seq_one_letter_code
_entity_poly.pdbx_strand_id
1 'polypeptide(L)'
;MSSSRLALYEQQSGSSSRFDIDNQIDERYCALQDAKQARNLWPTWWKGHLRVGKVYAALNDYEKAINSFERALALAPTNNEIRKALDESRQILGRHLRLEHLESKLSPRSIPEQLSKLQRNLGLDPEEVRMIYRLLEEIDPSMSDVIKGHQYEHGDINVKQDYEQAAKYFAKAANQGNAEGMYNLARLTDRGLGVKKDHNLAQRLFEQTAAQPPQHPLLEEFPNNGGALAEHALGLRYAEDVVVHKNLLCAAYWYQRAVNHGCGEAANNLAIMYEDGIAVDKNLDKAQQLYEMSARKENSPAMLSLAHLWLDKNELQMAKIWYDRACEAGSIPAQASRDVFEKKLREKQQSINQCSSDELKVINYANRGSMTAKQMCDGLQHFYRAMSILIQTETLTESQENEFVHELSQCYRIEHIVAQIPGVEMYQKTDDIVDHVLHRCSRELNDAVSQLDEDARICYAVLHMDSKEFIAQFLGPCKQKYPKSIFFFELSTSVNALLAAALRLINKDIDETISAYRAFLAVVPEDHRKVPESYYAMASCRFMHLKQNDTTDIIKKIYQEGEEAEKKQLPCFLPYDSSSKTFLKHVLNEKSLLNAEPAPIVDRKLRLTDPHRIEVISKHREWESHRNNLDHSLISGAHEPRVKQQVPKSLIELKSITLGEMNPTRDHIYSG
;
A
#
# COMPACT_ATOMS: atom_id res chain seq x y z
N MET A 1 -33.97 -14.08 41.58
CA MET A 1 -34.49 -12.78 41.13
C MET A 1 -33.49 -11.92 40.34
N SER A 2 -32.22 -12.33 40.14
CA SER A 2 -31.19 -11.53 39.45
C SER A 2 -31.08 -11.74 37.93
N SER A 3 -31.97 -12.53 37.34
CA SER A 3 -32.06 -12.74 35.87
C SER A 3 -32.96 -11.71 35.17
N SER A 4 -33.82 -11.00 35.89
CA SER A 4 -34.85 -10.14 35.28
C SER A 4 -34.32 -8.76 34.87
N ARG A 5 -33.46 -8.11 35.67
CA ARG A 5 -33.00 -6.74 35.38
C ARG A 5 -31.92 -6.64 34.29
N LEU A 6 -31.01 -7.61 34.21
CA LEU A 6 -30.02 -7.64 33.13
C LEU A 6 -30.68 -7.94 31.77
N ALA A 7 -31.68 -8.82 31.76
CA ALA A 7 -32.48 -9.11 30.58
C ALA A 7 -33.35 -7.91 30.15
N LEU A 8 -33.88 -7.13 31.10
CA LEU A 8 -34.57 -5.86 30.83
C LEU A 8 -33.63 -4.84 30.18
N TYR A 9 -32.38 -4.72 30.66
CA TYR A 9 -31.36 -3.87 30.06
C TYR A 9 -30.94 -4.32 28.65
N GLU A 10 -30.73 -5.63 28.45
CA GLU A 10 -30.42 -6.23 27.13
C GLU A 10 -31.58 -6.08 26.13
N GLN A 11 -32.83 -5.96 26.60
CA GLN A 11 -34.00 -5.67 25.77
C GLN A 11 -34.15 -4.18 25.43
N GLN A 12 -33.73 -3.27 26.32
CA GLN A 12 -33.82 -1.82 26.09
C GLN A 12 -32.72 -1.25 25.18
N SER A 13 -31.56 -1.92 25.08
CA SER A 13 -30.48 -1.50 24.18
C SER A 13 -30.79 -1.67 22.68
N GLY A 14 -31.89 -2.35 22.33
CA GLY A 14 -32.36 -2.54 20.96
C GLY A 14 -33.33 -1.48 20.43
N SER A 15 -33.84 -0.58 21.28
CA SER A 15 -34.80 0.46 20.86
C SER A 15 -34.29 1.85 21.19
N SER A 16 -33.85 2.56 20.15
CA SER A 16 -33.64 4.01 20.21
C SER A 16 -34.99 4.70 20.48
N SER A 17 -35.14 5.33 21.64
CA SER A 17 -35.92 6.55 21.77
C SER A 17 -35.54 7.31 23.05
N ARG A 18 -35.38 8.63 22.89
CA ARG A 18 -35.25 9.67 23.93
C ARG A 18 -36.26 9.50 25.08
N PHE A 19 -35.92 10.05 26.26
CA PHE A 19 -36.68 10.30 27.52
C PHE A 19 -35.97 9.61 28.70
N ASP A 20 -35.62 10.16 29.88
CA ASP A 20 -35.87 11.42 30.61
C ASP A 20 -34.66 11.61 31.57
N ILE A 21 -34.12 12.83 31.73
CA ILE A 21 -32.78 13.05 32.32
C ILE A 21 -32.75 13.28 33.85
N ASP A 22 -33.87 13.52 34.54
CA ASP A 22 -33.76 14.23 35.83
C ASP A 22 -33.91 13.43 37.14
N ASN A 23 -33.98 12.09 37.16
CA ASN A 23 -33.96 11.39 38.48
C ASN A 23 -33.70 9.87 38.52
N GLN A 24 -33.00 9.27 37.55
CA GLN A 24 -32.68 7.83 37.64
C GLN A 24 -31.24 7.60 38.09
N ILE A 25 -31.09 6.88 39.20
CA ILE A 25 -29.86 6.14 39.51
C ILE A 25 -29.56 5.32 38.26
N ASP A 26 -28.49 5.66 37.54
CA ASP A 26 -28.09 5.01 36.30
C ASP A 26 -28.16 3.49 36.50
N GLU A 27 -29.08 2.84 35.79
CA GLU A 27 -29.40 1.42 35.98
C GLU A 27 -28.15 0.53 35.87
N ARG A 28 -27.12 1.02 35.18
CA ARG A 28 -25.79 0.39 35.07
C ARG A 28 -25.06 0.31 36.42
N TYR A 29 -25.18 1.33 37.28
CA TYR A 29 -24.60 1.33 38.62
C TYR A 29 -25.35 0.37 39.56
N CYS A 30 -26.69 0.30 39.45
CA CYS A 30 -27.48 -0.71 40.15
C CYS A 30 -27.12 -2.13 39.69
N ALA A 31 -27.02 -2.36 38.38
CA ALA A 31 -26.59 -3.63 37.80
C ALA A 31 -25.17 -4.03 38.25
N LEU A 32 -24.28 -3.05 38.44
CA LEU A 32 -22.92 -3.30 38.93
C LEU A 32 -22.93 -3.75 40.40
N GLN A 33 -23.75 -3.13 41.25
CA GLN A 33 -23.91 -3.54 42.64
C GLN A 33 -24.48 -4.95 42.75
N ASP A 34 -25.54 -5.25 41.99
CA ASP A 34 -26.15 -6.58 41.94
C ASP A 34 -25.16 -7.65 41.44
N ALA A 35 -24.38 -7.34 40.40
CA ALA A 35 -23.36 -8.25 39.88
C ALA A 35 -22.24 -8.49 40.90
N LYS A 36 -21.77 -7.45 41.60
CA LYS A 36 -20.77 -7.56 42.68
C LYS A 36 -21.30 -8.38 43.85
N GLN A 37 -22.55 -8.19 44.24
CA GLN A 37 -23.16 -8.96 45.33
C GLN A 37 -23.29 -10.44 44.96
N ALA A 38 -23.71 -10.76 43.74
CA ALA A 38 -23.77 -12.13 43.25
C ALA A 38 -22.38 -12.81 43.22
N ARG A 39 -21.34 -12.08 42.80
CA ARG A 39 -19.94 -12.54 42.86
C ARG A 39 -19.45 -12.75 44.30
N ASN A 40 -19.79 -11.84 45.22
CA ASN A 40 -19.35 -11.93 46.61
C ASN A 40 -20.03 -13.09 47.35
N LEU A 41 -21.27 -13.41 47.01
CA LEU A 41 -21.97 -14.57 47.56
C LEU A 41 -21.24 -15.87 47.18
N TRP A 42 -20.87 -16.05 45.91
CA TRP A 42 -20.12 -17.22 45.42
C TRP A 42 -18.84 -16.82 44.64
N PRO A 43 -17.70 -16.65 45.33
CA PRO A 43 -16.46 -16.17 44.72
C PRO A 43 -15.84 -17.10 43.66
N THR A 44 -16.11 -18.39 43.74
CA THR A 44 -15.64 -19.42 42.79
C THR A 44 -16.53 -19.54 41.54
N TRP A 45 -17.63 -18.79 41.47
CA TRP A 45 -18.57 -18.83 40.36
C TRP A 45 -18.14 -17.91 39.22
N TRP A 46 -17.57 -18.49 38.16
CA TRP A 46 -17.04 -17.75 37.00
C TRP A 46 -18.08 -16.81 36.34
N LYS A 47 -19.36 -17.20 36.28
CA LYS A 47 -20.43 -16.35 35.70
C LYS A 47 -20.65 -15.05 36.50
N GLY A 48 -20.38 -15.07 37.81
CA GLY A 48 -20.43 -13.87 38.65
C GLY A 48 -19.37 -12.85 38.24
N HIS A 49 -18.13 -13.31 38.04
CA HIS A 49 -17.04 -12.45 37.56
C HIS A 49 -17.26 -11.99 36.11
N LEU A 50 -17.77 -12.86 35.22
CA LEU A 50 -18.13 -12.50 33.84
C LEU A 50 -19.18 -11.38 33.82
N ARG A 51 -20.22 -11.47 34.66
CA ARG A 51 -21.27 -10.44 34.75
C ARG A 51 -20.71 -9.11 35.23
N VAL A 52 -19.87 -9.11 36.27
CA VAL A 52 -19.20 -7.90 36.74
C VAL A 52 -18.35 -7.28 35.63
N GLY A 53 -17.62 -8.10 34.87
CA GLY A 53 -16.85 -7.64 33.72
C GLY A 53 -17.71 -7.00 32.63
N LYS A 54 -18.83 -7.64 32.24
CA LYS A 54 -19.76 -7.10 31.24
C LYS A 54 -20.36 -5.76 31.67
N VAL A 55 -20.70 -5.60 32.95
CA VAL A 55 -21.23 -4.33 33.45
C VAL A 55 -20.16 -3.25 33.47
N TYR A 56 -18.91 -3.56 33.86
CA TYR A 56 -17.80 -2.60 33.75
C TYR A 56 -17.52 -2.20 32.30
N ALA A 57 -17.58 -3.13 31.34
CA ALA A 57 -17.45 -2.82 29.92
C ALA A 57 -18.58 -1.89 29.43
N ALA A 58 -19.83 -2.11 29.86
CA ALA A 58 -20.97 -1.23 29.56
C ALA A 58 -20.85 0.18 30.19
N LEU A 59 -20.05 0.31 31.25
CA LEU A 59 -19.68 1.58 31.87
C LEU A 59 -18.42 2.21 31.26
N ASN A 60 -17.84 1.61 30.21
CA ASN A 60 -16.56 1.98 29.59
C ASN A 60 -15.35 1.93 30.54
N ASP A 61 -15.43 1.17 31.64
CA ASP A 61 -14.33 0.93 32.58
C ASP A 61 -13.60 -0.37 32.22
N TYR A 62 -12.88 -0.34 31.10
CA TYR A 62 -12.30 -1.54 30.50
C TYR A 62 -11.16 -2.15 31.32
N GLU A 63 -10.43 -1.37 32.13
CA GLU A 63 -9.42 -1.91 33.05
C GLU A 63 -10.05 -2.83 34.10
N LYS A 64 -11.13 -2.39 34.75
CA LYS A 64 -11.85 -3.21 35.74
C LYS A 64 -12.60 -4.36 35.07
N ALA A 65 -13.09 -4.16 33.83
CA ALA A 65 -13.69 -5.22 33.04
C ALA A 65 -12.69 -6.35 32.77
N ILE A 66 -11.50 -6.03 32.27
CA ILE A 66 -10.41 -6.98 31.96
C ILE A 66 -10.03 -7.78 33.21
N ASN A 67 -9.78 -7.13 34.34
CA ASN A 67 -9.44 -7.83 35.60
C ASN A 67 -10.55 -8.81 36.02
N SER A 68 -11.82 -8.42 35.82
CA SER A 68 -12.96 -9.28 36.11
C SER A 68 -13.05 -10.47 35.14
N PHE A 69 -12.77 -10.27 33.85
CA PHE A 69 -12.74 -11.33 32.86
C PHE A 69 -11.54 -12.28 33.03
N GLU A 70 -10.37 -11.78 33.42
CA GLU A 70 -9.20 -12.62 33.73
C GLU A 70 -9.49 -13.55 34.91
N ARG A 71 -10.15 -13.03 35.96
CA ARG A 71 -10.62 -13.86 37.09
C ARG A 71 -11.66 -14.88 36.65
N ALA A 72 -12.58 -14.49 35.77
CA ALA A 72 -13.57 -15.42 35.21
C ALA A 72 -12.90 -16.53 34.38
N LEU A 73 -11.88 -16.18 33.59
CA LEU A 73 -11.14 -17.10 32.73
C LEU A 73 -10.28 -18.07 33.55
N ALA A 74 -9.67 -17.59 34.64
CA ALA A 74 -8.93 -18.44 35.57
C ALA A 74 -9.82 -19.53 36.20
N LEU A 75 -11.11 -19.23 36.43
CA LEU A 75 -12.09 -20.17 36.95
C LEU A 75 -12.72 -21.07 35.87
N ALA A 76 -12.70 -20.66 34.59
CA ALA A 76 -13.25 -21.40 33.46
C ALA A 76 -12.37 -21.24 32.19
N PRO A 77 -11.21 -21.92 32.12
CA PRO A 77 -10.19 -21.66 31.09
C PRO A 77 -10.61 -21.99 29.66
N THR A 78 -11.56 -22.91 29.49
CA THR A 78 -12.05 -23.37 28.18
C THR A 78 -13.25 -22.57 27.67
N ASN A 79 -13.67 -21.53 28.41
CA ASN A 79 -14.86 -20.77 28.05
C ASN A 79 -14.59 -19.70 26.98
N ASN A 80 -15.09 -19.95 25.77
CA ASN A 80 -14.94 -19.05 24.62
C ASN A 80 -15.65 -17.70 24.78
N GLU A 81 -16.76 -17.64 25.54
CA GLU A 81 -17.48 -16.39 25.79
C GLU A 81 -16.63 -15.41 26.60
N ILE A 82 -15.97 -15.92 27.66
CA ILE A 82 -15.07 -15.12 28.51
C ILE A 82 -13.87 -14.66 27.68
N ARG A 83 -13.28 -15.57 26.88
CA ARG A 83 -12.12 -15.24 26.05
C ARG A 83 -12.45 -14.15 25.03
N LYS A 84 -13.60 -14.25 24.35
CA LYS A 84 -14.08 -13.24 23.41
C LYS A 84 -14.30 -11.88 24.10
N ALA A 85 -15.00 -11.85 25.22
CA ALA A 85 -15.25 -10.60 25.97
C ALA A 85 -13.95 -9.96 26.50
N LEU A 86 -12.99 -10.78 26.94
CA LEU A 86 -11.67 -10.33 27.38
C LEU A 86 -10.87 -9.73 26.21
N ASP A 87 -10.85 -10.41 25.06
CA ASP A 87 -10.12 -9.96 23.88
C ASP A 87 -10.71 -8.67 23.31
N GLU A 88 -12.04 -8.57 23.22
CA GLU A 88 -12.76 -7.35 22.82
C GLU A 88 -12.45 -6.19 23.78
N SER A 89 -12.50 -6.41 25.09
CA SER A 89 -12.22 -5.37 26.08
C SER A 89 -10.76 -4.91 26.04
N ARG A 90 -9.81 -5.82 25.79
CA ARG A 90 -8.40 -5.49 25.58
C ARG A 90 -8.18 -4.69 24.29
N GLN A 91 -8.87 -5.03 23.21
CA GLN A 91 -8.81 -4.27 21.96
C GLN A 91 -9.33 -2.84 22.15
N ILE A 92 -10.48 -2.70 22.80
CA ILE A 92 -11.11 -1.40 23.05
C ILE A 92 -10.24 -0.56 24.00
N LEU A 93 -9.74 -1.14 25.11
CA LEU A 93 -8.78 -0.44 25.98
C LEU A 93 -7.51 -0.04 25.22
N GLY A 94 -6.99 -0.91 24.37
CA GLY A 94 -5.85 -0.60 23.51
C GLY A 94 -6.12 0.59 22.59
N ARG A 95 -7.31 0.70 21.99
CA ARG A 95 -7.72 1.86 21.20
C ARG A 95 -7.83 3.12 22.06
N HIS A 96 -8.44 3.04 23.23
CA HIS A 96 -8.51 4.17 24.16
C HIS A 96 -7.12 4.69 24.55
N LEU A 97 -6.18 3.79 24.84
CA LEU A 97 -4.79 4.16 25.16
C LEU A 97 -4.03 4.78 23.96
N ARG A 98 -4.55 4.65 22.74
CA ARG A 98 -4.00 5.26 21.52
C ARG A 98 -4.74 6.54 21.11
N LEU A 99 -5.83 6.91 21.77
CA LEU A 99 -6.45 8.22 21.58
C LEU A 99 -5.52 9.28 22.15
N GLU A 100 -5.33 10.35 21.41
CA GLU A 100 -4.77 11.58 21.97
C GLU A 100 -5.81 12.16 22.94
N HIS A 101 -5.35 12.59 24.11
CA HIS A 101 -6.17 13.19 25.18
C HIS A 101 -5.72 14.63 25.47
N LEU A 102 -6.55 15.48 26.09
CA LEU A 102 -6.11 16.83 26.49
C LEU A 102 -4.87 16.78 27.40
N GLU A 103 -4.75 15.73 28.21
CA GLU A 103 -3.61 15.43 29.07
C GLU A 103 -2.52 14.58 28.38
N SER A 104 -2.27 14.78 27.09
CA SER A 104 -1.08 14.19 26.45
C SER A 104 0.20 14.78 27.09
N LYS A 105 1.12 13.87 27.48
CA LYS A 105 2.48 14.20 27.91
C LYS A 105 3.23 14.82 26.73
N LEU A 106 3.44 16.13 26.84
CA LEU A 106 4.18 17.00 25.93
C LEU A 106 3.58 17.11 24.51
N SER A 107 3.31 18.35 24.16
CA SER A 107 2.78 18.79 22.87
C SER A 107 3.69 18.39 21.70
N PRO A 108 3.16 18.40 20.46
CA PRO A 108 3.92 18.12 19.25
C PRO A 108 5.17 18.99 19.16
N ARG A 109 6.33 18.32 19.10
CA ARG A 109 7.62 18.74 18.53
C ARG A 109 7.78 20.24 18.35
N SER A 110 8.28 20.90 19.38
CA SER A 110 8.68 22.29 19.30
C SER A 110 9.64 22.50 18.12
N ILE A 111 9.59 23.67 17.47
CA ILE A 111 10.56 24.07 16.43
C ILE A 111 12.02 23.76 16.87
N PRO A 112 12.41 23.99 18.14
CA PRO A 112 13.68 23.53 18.70
C PRO A 112 13.95 22.01 18.61
N GLU A 113 12.98 21.14 18.87
CA GLU A 113 13.14 19.69 18.73
C GLU A 113 13.28 19.27 17.26
N GLN A 114 12.52 19.90 16.35
CA GLN A 114 12.60 19.63 14.92
C GLN A 114 13.98 20.05 14.36
N LEU A 115 14.46 21.23 14.76
CA LEU A 115 15.78 21.73 14.40
C LEU A 115 16.90 20.91 15.05
N SER A 116 16.72 20.44 16.28
CA SER A 116 17.67 19.52 16.95
C SER A 116 17.71 18.14 16.28
N LYS A 117 16.59 17.67 15.74
CA LYS A 117 16.52 16.43 14.97
C LYS A 117 17.16 16.60 13.59
N LEU A 118 16.91 17.71 12.91
CA LEU A 118 17.60 18.08 11.66
C LEU A 118 19.11 18.21 11.90
N GLN A 119 19.53 18.81 13.01
CA GLN A 119 20.93 18.90 13.43
C GLN A 119 21.57 17.51 13.56
N ARG A 120 20.90 16.57 14.23
CA ARG A 120 21.39 15.18 14.38
C ARG A 120 21.39 14.41 13.05
N ASN A 121 20.38 14.63 12.21
CA ASN A 121 20.20 13.87 10.97
C ASN A 121 21.07 14.40 9.81
N LEU A 122 21.31 15.71 9.76
CA LEU A 122 22.05 16.40 8.69
C LEU A 122 23.47 16.81 9.13
N GLY A 123 23.80 16.70 10.42
CA GLY A 123 25.12 17.06 10.95
C GLY A 123 25.41 18.56 11.00
N LEU A 124 24.37 19.41 11.10
CA LEU A 124 24.50 20.88 11.12
C LEU A 124 25.19 21.37 12.40
N ASP A 125 26.01 22.42 12.27
CA ASP A 125 26.66 23.08 13.41
C ASP A 125 25.62 23.92 14.21
N PRO A 126 25.67 23.95 15.56
CA PRO A 126 24.93 24.92 16.38
C PRO A 126 24.92 26.37 15.84
N GLU A 127 25.99 26.84 15.18
CA GLU A 127 26.02 28.19 14.56
C GLU A 127 25.13 28.32 13.32
N GLU A 128 24.99 27.27 12.52
CA GLU A 128 24.11 27.25 11.34
C GLU A 128 22.64 27.27 11.78
N VAL A 129 22.31 26.55 12.85
CA VAL A 129 20.98 26.60 13.47
C VAL A 129 20.69 28.01 14.03
N ARG A 130 21.69 28.65 14.67
CA ARG A 130 21.59 30.06 15.11
C ARG A 130 21.41 31.05 13.96
N MET A 131 21.98 30.76 12.79
CA MET A 131 21.80 31.57 11.59
C MET A 131 20.38 31.43 11.03
N ILE A 132 19.84 30.20 10.97
CA ILE A 132 18.45 29.93 10.58
C ILE A 132 17.48 30.65 11.51
N TYR A 133 17.72 30.60 12.83
CA TYR A 133 16.91 31.34 13.80
C TYR A 133 16.91 32.85 13.50
N ARG A 134 18.09 33.47 13.34
CA ARG A 134 18.19 34.92 13.03
C ARG A 134 17.46 35.30 11.75
N LEU A 135 17.58 34.49 10.70
CA LEU A 135 16.87 34.72 9.43
C LEU A 135 15.34 34.64 9.61
N LEU A 136 14.85 33.69 10.40
CA LEU A 136 13.42 33.60 10.71
C LEU A 136 12.93 34.79 11.54
N GLU A 137 13.74 35.30 12.47
CA GLU A 137 13.42 36.52 13.25
C GLU A 137 13.33 37.78 12.37
N GLU A 138 14.14 37.86 11.30
CA GLU A 138 14.09 38.95 10.32
C GLU A 138 12.84 38.87 9.41
N ILE A 139 12.37 37.66 9.11
CA ILE A 139 11.23 37.41 8.22
C ILE A 139 9.89 37.62 8.95
N ASP A 140 9.75 37.13 10.18
CA ASP A 140 8.52 37.28 10.98
C ASP A 140 8.87 37.47 12.48
N PRO A 141 8.77 38.70 13.00
CA PRO A 141 8.99 39.00 14.41
C PRO A 141 8.10 38.19 15.36
N SER A 142 6.90 37.79 14.92
CA SER A 142 5.97 37.01 15.73
C SER A 142 6.45 35.57 15.93
N MET A 143 7.16 35.00 14.95
CA MET A 143 7.78 33.68 15.05
C MET A 143 8.97 33.68 16.02
N SER A 144 9.73 34.77 16.13
CA SER A 144 10.76 34.94 17.16
C SER A 144 10.18 34.77 18.56
N ASP A 145 9.03 35.38 18.82
CA ASP A 145 8.34 35.29 20.10
C ASP A 145 7.81 33.86 20.35
N VAL A 146 7.28 33.17 19.34
CA VAL A 146 6.87 31.76 19.45
C VAL A 146 8.04 30.86 19.82
N ILE A 147 9.18 31.02 19.14
CA ILE A 147 10.40 30.23 19.38
C ILE A 147 10.93 30.47 20.81
N LYS A 148 10.98 31.73 21.25
CA LYS A 148 11.35 32.07 22.65
C LYS A 148 10.36 31.47 23.64
N GLY A 149 9.06 31.51 23.34
CA GLY A 149 8.03 30.85 24.13
C GLY A 149 8.33 29.36 24.34
N HIS A 150 8.64 28.64 23.26
CA HIS A 150 9.02 27.22 23.31
C HIS A 150 10.33 26.97 24.07
N GLN A 151 11.34 27.83 23.91
CA GLN A 151 12.61 27.73 24.66
C GLN A 151 12.39 27.84 26.16
N TYR A 152 11.57 28.79 26.62
CA TYR A 152 11.21 28.90 28.02
C TYR A 152 10.28 27.78 28.48
N GLU A 153 9.38 27.28 27.62
CA GLU A 153 8.49 26.17 27.98
C GLU A 153 9.24 24.86 28.22
N HIS A 154 10.28 24.55 27.43
CA HIS A 154 11.00 23.27 27.51
C HIS A 154 12.34 23.38 28.27
N GLY A 155 12.88 24.58 28.38
CA GLY A 155 14.29 24.80 28.71
C GLY A 155 15.21 24.51 27.52
N ASP A 156 16.36 25.18 27.48
CA ASP A 156 17.41 25.04 26.48
C ASP A 156 18.79 25.08 27.18
N ILE A 157 19.89 24.81 26.45
CA ILE A 157 21.26 24.71 26.97
C ILE A 157 21.63 25.91 27.86
N ASN A 158 21.12 27.10 27.55
CA ASN A 158 21.38 28.34 28.30
C ASN A 158 20.11 28.98 28.91
N VAL A 159 18.95 28.33 28.82
CA VAL A 159 17.67 28.87 29.28
C VAL A 159 17.00 27.86 30.19
N LYS A 160 16.76 28.22 31.45
CA LYS A 160 15.98 27.36 32.35
C LYS A 160 14.51 27.41 31.96
N GLN A 161 13.82 26.28 32.12
CA GLN A 161 12.37 26.21 31.95
C GLN A 161 11.67 27.23 32.85
N ASP A 162 10.79 28.05 32.26
CA ASP A 162 10.00 29.09 32.91
C ASP A 162 8.68 29.30 32.16
N TYR A 163 7.60 28.71 32.66
CA TYR A 163 6.29 28.81 32.02
C TYR A 163 5.70 30.24 32.05
N GLU A 164 6.08 31.08 33.02
CA GLU A 164 5.57 32.46 33.09
C GLU A 164 6.18 33.28 31.96
N GLN A 165 7.48 33.12 31.70
CA GLN A 165 8.12 33.73 30.53
C GLN A 165 7.58 33.15 29.24
N ALA A 166 7.39 31.82 29.16
CA ALA A 166 6.79 31.19 27.98
C ALA A 166 5.42 31.81 27.65
N ALA A 167 4.54 31.94 28.64
CA ALA A 167 3.22 32.55 28.47
C ALA A 167 3.30 34.03 28.04
N LYS A 168 4.27 34.80 28.57
CA LYS A 168 4.50 36.19 28.14
C LYS A 168 4.88 36.28 26.67
N TYR A 169 5.77 35.42 26.20
CA TYR A 169 6.19 35.40 24.78
C TYR A 169 5.07 34.90 23.86
N PHE A 170 4.35 33.84 24.24
CA PHE A 170 3.18 33.39 23.47
C PHE A 170 2.08 34.45 23.42
N ALA A 171 1.86 35.21 24.50
CA ALA A 171 0.93 36.33 24.50
C ALA A 171 1.38 37.49 23.59
N LYS A 172 2.69 37.78 23.52
CA LYS A 172 3.22 38.75 22.56
C LYS A 172 2.99 38.32 21.12
N ALA A 173 3.27 37.06 20.79
CA ALA A 173 2.99 36.49 19.47
C ALA A 173 1.49 36.50 19.15
N ALA A 174 0.64 36.13 20.11
CA ALA A 174 -0.82 36.15 19.95
C ALA A 174 -1.36 37.57 19.69
N ASN A 175 -0.82 38.58 20.38
CA ASN A 175 -1.17 39.99 20.15
C ASN A 175 -0.77 40.50 18.76
N GLN A 176 0.22 39.87 18.13
CA GLN A 176 0.64 40.14 16.75
C GLN A 176 -0.20 39.35 15.73
N GLY A 177 -1.18 38.55 16.18
CA GLY A 177 -2.03 37.75 15.31
C GLY A 177 -1.43 36.41 14.91
N ASN A 178 -0.39 35.93 15.61
CA ASN A 178 0.21 34.62 15.35
C ASN A 178 -0.64 33.50 15.96
N ALA A 179 -1.13 32.59 15.11
CA ALA A 179 -2.00 31.50 15.53
C ALA A 179 -1.30 30.47 16.44
N GLU A 180 -0.02 30.19 16.22
CA GLU A 180 0.74 29.26 17.07
C GLU A 180 0.96 29.86 18.48
N GLY A 181 1.29 31.14 18.56
CA GLY A 181 1.35 31.87 19.83
C GLY A 181 0.02 31.84 20.58
N MET A 182 -1.09 32.08 19.88
CA MET A 182 -2.44 32.05 20.46
C MET A 182 -2.84 30.65 20.95
N TYR A 183 -2.56 29.61 20.16
CA TYR A 183 -2.78 28.21 20.54
C TYR A 183 -1.98 27.83 21.80
N ASN A 184 -0.67 28.14 21.83
CA ASN A 184 0.17 27.79 22.97
C ASN A 184 -0.23 28.57 24.23
N LEU A 185 -0.61 29.85 24.11
CA LEU A 185 -1.18 30.60 25.24
C LEU A 185 -2.48 29.95 25.75
N ALA A 186 -3.36 29.52 24.85
CA ALA A 186 -4.60 28.82 25.22
C ALA A 186 -4.28 27.54 26.00
N ARG A 187 -3.31 26.73 25.55
CA ARG A 187 -2.87 25.51 26.23
C ARG A 187 -2.30 25.78 27.62
N LEU A 188 -1.41 26.78 27.76
CA LEU A 188 -0.84 27.14 29.07
C LEU A 188 -1.94 27.64 30.02
N THR A 189 -2.90 28.41 29.52
CA THR A 189 -4.06 28.91 30.28
C THR A 189 -4.98 27.77 30.73
N ASP A 190 -5.22 26.79 29.84
CA ASP A 190 -6.05 25.62 30.15
C ASP A 190 -5.43 24.76 31.26
N ARG A 191 -4.09 24.64 31.25
CA ARG A 191 -3.32 23.84 32.22
C ARG A 191 -2.95 24.62 33.48
N GLY A 192 -3.01 25.95 33.47
CA GLY A 192 -2.56 26.81 34.57
C GLY A 192 -1.03 26.85 34.72
N LEU A 193 -0.30 26.72 33.62
CA LEU A 193 1.17 26.72 33.60
C LEU A 193 1.67 28.15 33.34
N GLY A 194 2.31 28.77 34.34
CA GLY A 194 2.83 30.15 34.23
C GLY A 194 1.76 31.24 34.18
N VAL A 195 0.48 30.87 34.09
CA VAL A 195 -0.70 31.74 34.11
C VAL A 195 -1.80 31.10 34.95
N LYS A 196 -2.77 31.91 35.40
CA LYS A 196 -3.93 31.40 36.15
C LYS A 196 -4.73 30.44 35.26
N LYS A 197 -5.04 29.25 35.79
CA LYS A 197 -5.88 28.25 35.12
C LYS A 197 -7.27 28.82 34.82
N ASP A 198 -7.66 28.82 33.54
CA ASP A 198 -8.98 29.28 33.09
C ASP A 198 -9.42 28.55 31.81
N HIS A 199 -10.28 27.54 31.98
CA HIS A 199 -10.78 26.72 30.89
C HIS A 199 -11.71 27.48 29.93
N ASN A 200 -12.42 28.52 30.39
CA ASN A 200 -13.31 29.32 29.54
C ASN A 200 -12.51 30.27 28.66
N LEU A 201 -11.47 30.88 29.22
CA LEU A 201 -10.54 31.72 28.45
C LEU A 201 -9.80 30.87 27.41
N ALA A 202 -9.30 29.69 27.80
CA ALA A 202 -8.67 28.76 26.86
C ALA A 202 -9.61 28.36 25.72
N GLN A 203 -10.87 28.01 26.00
CA GLN A 203 -11.89 27.71 24.99
C GLN A 203 -12.01 28.84 23.95
N ARG A 204 -12.15 30.09 24.41
CA ARG A 204 -12.27 31.26 23.52
C ARG A 204 -11.02 31.46 22.68
N LEU A 205 -9.84 31.29 23.27
CA LEU A 205 -8.57 31.42 22.53
C LEU A 205 -8.44 30.32 21.47
N PHE A 206 -8.84 29.08 21.76
CA PHE A 206 -8.86 28.01 20.75
C PHE A 206 -9.84 28.31 19.62
N GLU A 207 -11.06 28.77 19.92
CA GLU A 207 -12.05 29.17 18.92
C GLU A 207 -11.56 30.33 18.04
N GLN A 208 -10.94 31.34 18.65
CA GLN A 208 -10.33 32.47 17.93
C GLN A 208 -9.19 31.99 17.03
N THR A 209 -8.33 31.11 17.53
CA THR A 209 -7.21 30.55 16.75
C THR A 209 -7.72 29.75 15.56
N ALA A 210 -8.72 28.88 15.76
CA ALA A 210 -9.34 28.06 14.72
C ALA A 210 -10.15 28.86 13.67
N ALA A 211 -10.49 30.11 13.97
CA ALA A 211 -11.17 31.01 13.03
C ALA A 211 -10.20 31.79 12.13
N GLN A 212 -8.89 31.77 12.41
CA GLN A 212 -7.90 32.45 11.58
C GLN A 212 -7.68 31.71 10.25
N PRO A 213 -7.55 32.44 9.11
CA PRO A 213 -7.21 31.81 7.85
C PRO A 213 -5.77 31.27 7.87
N PRO A 214 -5.47 30.18 7.14
CA PRO A 214 -4.09 29.72 6.99
C PRO A 214 -3.23 30.83 6.37
N GLN A 215 -2.13 31.21 7.04
CA GLN A 215 -1.28 32.32 6.61
C GLN A 215 -0.29 31.92 5.50
N HIS A 216 -0.09 32.88 4.58
CA HIS A 216 0.85 33.03 3.44
C HIS A 216 1.44 31.77 2.73
N PRO A 217 1.26 31.63 1.39
CA PRO A 217 1.78 30.51 0.57
C PRO A 217 3.32 30.35 0.51
N LEU A 218 4.11 31.34 0.94
CA LEU A 218 5.58 31.24 0.94
C LEU A 218 6.14 30.42 2.11
N LEU A 219 5.29 29.99 3.05
CA LEU A 219 5.64 29.18 4.23
C LEU A 219 5.14 27.72 4.12
N GLU A 220 4.95 27.18 2.91
CA GLU A 220 4.48 25.79 2.70
C GLU A 220 5.37 24.73 3.40
N GLU A 221 6.65 25.02 3.64
CA GLU A 221 7.54 24.15 4.42
C GLU A 221 7.38 24.30 5.96
N PHE A 222 6.82 25.42 6.43
CA PHE A 222 6.58 25.72 7.84
C PHE A 222 5.10 26.08 8.06
N PRO A 223 4.17 25.13 7.87
CA PRO A 223 2.74 25.39 7.99
C PRO A 223 2.45 25.97 9.38
N ASN A 224 1.63 27.03 9.41
CA ASN A 224 1.12 27.61 10.65
C ASN A 224 0.23 26.58 11.37
N ASN A 225 0.86 25.70 12.15
CA ASN A 225 0.23 24.57 12.82
C ASN A 225 -0.77 25.01 13.90
N GLY A 226 -0.73 26.26 14.37
CA GLY A 226 -1.57 26.75 15.45
C GLY A 226 -3.07 26.58 15.20
N GLY A 227 -3.54 26.87 13.98
CA GLY A 227 -4.95 26.71 13.60
C GLY A 227 -5.41 25.25 13.63
N ALA A 228 -4.64 24.36 12.98
CA ALA A 228 -4.95 22.93 12.93
C ALA A 228 -4.88 22.27 14.32
N LEU A 229 -3.92 22.68 15.15
CA LEU A 229 -3.78 22.23 16.54
C LEU A 229 -4.89 22.78 17.45
N ALA A 230 -5.37 24.01 17.22
CA ALA A 230 -6.52 24.56 17.93
C ALA A 230 -7.82 23.84 17.56
N GLU A 231 -8.02 23.51 16.28
CA GLU A 231 -9.15 22.68 15.83
C GLU A 231 -9.08 21.27 16.45
N HIS A 232 -7.90 20.66 16.53
CA HIS A 232 -7.71 19.39 17.25
C HIS A 232 -8.05 19.51 18.73
N ALA A 233 -7.56 20.54 19.41
CA ALA A 233 -7.86 20.81 20.81
C ALA A 233 -9.36 20.99 21.06
N LEU A 234 -10.08 21.70 20.18
CA LEU A 234 -11.54 21.82 20.25
C LEU A 234 -12.21 20.44 20.11
N GLY A 235 -11.73 19.60 19.18
CA GLY A 235 -12.20 18.23 19.03
C GLY A 235 -12.05 17.40 20.31
N LEU A 236 -10.89 17.51 20.98
CA LEU A 236 -10.64 16.85 22.27
C LEU A 236 -11.61 17.32 23.35
N ARG A 237 -11.88 18.63 23.44
CA ARG A 237 -12.76 19.21 24.46
C ARG A 237 -14.20 18.73 24.32
N TYR A 238 -14.70 18.63 23.09
CA TYR A 238 -16.00 18.01 22.81
C TYR A 238 -16.01 16.49 23.06
N ALA A 239 -14.88 15.81 22.96
CA ALA A 239 -14.77 14.38 23.26
C ALA A 239 -14.71 14.08 24.78
N GLU A 240 -14.15 15.00 25.57
CA GLU A 240 -13.81 14.83 27.00
C GLU A 240 -14.69 15.61 27.98
N ASP A 241 -15.76 16.27 27.51
CA ASP A 241 -16.70 17.04 28.36
C ASP A 241 -16.07 18.23 29.10
N VAL A 242 -15.02 18.84 28.50
CA VAL A 242 -14.29 19.95 29.12
C VAL A 242 -14.92 21.28 28.70
N VAL A 243 -15.57 21.98 29.64
CA VAL A 243 -16.33 23.25 29.45
C VAL A 243 -17.60 23.11 28.60
N VAL A 244 -17.58 22.26 27.59
CA VAL A 244 -18.72 21.96 26.71
C VAL A 244 -19.24 20.55 26.98
N HIS A 245 -20.55 20.35 26.81
CA HIS A 245 -21.14 19.02 26.92
C HIS A 245 -20.53 18.06 25.88
N LYS A 246 -20.18 16.85 26.32
CA LYS A 246 -19.63 15.80 25.46
C LYS A 246 -20.49 15.60 24.22
N ASN A 247 -19.90 15.85 23.06
CA ASN A 247 -20.54 15.70 21.76
C ASN A 247 -19.56 15.14 20.74
N LEU A 248 -19.63 13.84 20.51
CA LEU A 248 -18.73 13.13 19.61
C LEU A 248 -18.93 13.52 18.13
N LEU A 249 -20.13 13.99 17.74
CA LEU A 249 -20.36 14.52 16.39
C LEU A 249 -19.60 15.84 16.18
N CYS A 250 -19.63 16.72 17.17
CA CYS A 250 -18.83 17.94 17.15
C CYS A 250 -17.34 17.63 17.20
N ALA A 251 -16.91 16.63 17.98
CA ALA A 251 -15.51 16.18 17.98
C ALA A 251 -15.05 15.70 16.59
N ALA A 252 -15.83 14.85 15.93
CA ALA A 252 -15.55 14.39 14.56
C ALA A 252 -15.44 15.55 13.57
N TYR A 253 -16.35 16.53 13.67
CA TYR A 253 -16.33 17.72 12.83
C TYR A 253 -15.03 18.52 12.99
N TRP A 254 -14.62 18.77 14.24
CA TRP A 254 -13.39 19.53 14.52
C TRP A 254 -12.13 18.75 14.13
N TYR A 255 -12.08 17.43 14.35
CA TYR A 255 -10.96 16.63 13.87
C TYR A 255 -10.87 16.60 12.34
N GLN A 256 -11.99 16.52 11.63
CA GLN A 256 -11.99 16.56 10.18
C GLN A 256 -11.46 17.89 9.63
N ARG A 257 -11.81 19.02 10.28
CA ARG A 257 -11.22 20.33 9.94
C ARG A 257 -9.71 20.36 10.18
N ALA A 258 -9.26 19.92 11.36
CA ALA A 258 -7.84 19.86 11.69
C ALA A 258 -7.05 18.98 10.70
N VAL A 259 -7.64 17.86 10.26
CA VAL A 259 -7.11 16.97 9.22
C VAL A 259 -6.95 17.70 7.89
N ASN A 260 -7.95 18.47 7.46
CA ASN A 260 -7.88 19.24 6.21
C ASN A 260 -6.77 20.30 6.26
N HIS A 261 -6.39 20.74 7.46
CA HIS A 261 -5.25 21.62 7.71
C HIS A 261 -3.96 20.88 8.10
N GLY A 262 -3.90 19.56 7.92
CA GLY A 262 -2.66 18.76 8.03
C GLY A 262 -2.29 18.27 9.44
N CYS A 263 -3.18 18.36 10.43
CA CYS A 263 -2.92 17.86 11.79
C CYS A 263 -2.92 16.32 11.84
N GLY A 264 -1.77 15.72 12.18
CA GLY A 264 -1.59 14.28 12.28
C GLY A 264 -2.26 13.68 13.52
N GLU A 265 -2.30 14.42 14.63
CA GLU A 265 -2.94 14.00 15.88
C GLU A 265 -4.45 13.86 15.71
N ALA A 266 -5.08 14.84 15.06
CA ALA A 266 -6.50 14.78 14.71
C ALA A 266 -6.80 13.63 13.75
N ALA A 267 -5.90 13.35 12.80
CA ALA A 267 -6.04 12.22 11.88
C ALA A 267 -6.10 10.87 12.63
N ASN A 268 -5.28 10.67 13.65
CA ASN A 268 -5.32 9.46 14.48
C ASN A 268 -6.66 9.32 15.23
N ASN A 269 -7.12 10.40 15.88
CA ASN A 269 -8.38 10.38 16.62
C ASN A 269 -9.58 10.15 15.70
N LEU A 270 -9.62 10.82 14.53
CA LEU A 270 -10.67 10.62 13.54
C LEU A 270 -10.61 9.21 12.92
N ALA A 271 -9.43 8.64 12.72
CA ALA A 271 -9.27 7.27 12.24
C ALA A 271 -9.87 6.26 13.22
N ILE A 272 -9.64 6.43 14.53
CA ILE A 272 -10.26 5.58 15.57
C ILE A 272 -11.78 5.69 15.51
N MET A 273 -12.33 6.89 15.30
CA MET A 273 -13.78 7.09 15.17
C MET A 273 -14.37 6.36 13.95
N TYR A 274 -13.69 6.39 12.80
CA TYR A 274 -14.06 5.61 11.61
C TYR A 274 -13.86 4.10 11.81
N GLU A 275 -12.88 3.67 12.58
CA GLU A 275 -12.65 2.24 12.88
C GLU A 275 -13.77 1.67 13.77
N ASP A 276 -14.16 2.43 14.80
CA ASP A 276 -15.19 2.03 15.75
C ASP A 276 -16.62 2.34 15.29
N GLY A 277 -16.79 3.23 14.30
CA GLY A 277 -18.12 3.69 13.87
C GLY A 277 -18.80 4.59 14.89
N ILE A 278 -18.02 5.36 15.65
CA ILE A 278 -18.51 6.26 16.70
C ILE A 278 -18.63 7.67 16.12
N ALA A 279 -19.84 8.23 16.13
CA ALA A 279 -20.18 9.55 15.55
C ALA A 279 -19.92 9.71 14.03
N VAL A 280 -19.31 8.73 13.38
CA VAL A 280 -19.19 8.60 11.93
C VAL A 280 -19.51 7.16 11.54
N ASP A 281 -19.94 6.94 10.30
CA ASP A 281 -20.17 5.59 9.80
C ASP A 281 -18.85 4.81 9.75
N LYS A 282 -18.88 3.57 10.24
CA LYS A 282 -17.71 2.70 10.27
C LYS A 282 -17.12 2.54 8.88
N ASN A 283 -15.85 2.90 8.70
CA ASN A 283 -15.14 2.82 7.43
C ASN A 283 -13.65 2.53 7.65
N LEU A 284 -13.25 1.28 7.48
CA LEU A 284 -11.89 0.82 7.73
C LEU A 284 -10.87 1.38 6.73
N ASP A 285 -11.28 1.68 5.50
CA ASP A 285 -10.37 2.21 4.48
C ASP A 285 -10.08 3.69 4.71
N LYS A 286 -11.08 4.48 5.11
CA LYS A 286 -10.88 5.85 5.61
C LYS A 286 -10.02 5.87 6.87
N ALA A 287 -10.27 4.96 7.82
CA ALA A 287 -9.45 4.84 9.01
C ALA A 287 -7.99 4.54 8.64
N GLN A 288 -7.74 3.62 7.70
CA GLN A 288 -6.40 3.32 7.20
C GLN A 288 -5.71 4.55 6.62
N GLN A 289 -6.36 5.27 5.70
CA GLN A 289 -5.79 6.47 5.07
C GLN A 289 -5.41 7.54 6.09
N LEU A 290 -6.29 7.79 7.06
CA LEU A 290 -6.06 8.75 8.13
C LEU A 290 -4.92 8.31 9.06
N TYR A 291 -4.85 7.04 9.42
CA TYR A 291 -3.72 6.52 10.19
C TYR A 291 -2.40 6.60 9.41
N GLU A 292 -2.39 6.31 8.10
CA GLU A 292 -1.19 6.46 7.25
C GLU A 292 -0.72 7.91 7.20
N MET A 293 -1.64 8.87 7.06
CA MET A 293 -1.33 10.29 7.11
C MET A 293 -0.75 10.71 8.47
N SER A 294 -1.33 10.23 9.58
CA SER A 294 -0.82 10.48 10.92
C SER A 294 0.56 9.84 11.15
N ALA A 295 0.77 8.62 10.67
CA ALA A 295 2.03 7.90 10.78
C ALA A 295 3.16 8.56 9.96
N ARG A 296 2.85 9.19 8.81
CA ARG A 296 3.82 10.01 8.05
C ARG A 296 4.29 11.25 8.82
N LYS A 297 3.47 11.75 9.75
CA LYS A 297 3.83 12.80 10.72
C LYS A 297 4.51 12.24 11.97
N GLU A 298 4.91 10.97 11.94
CA GLU A 298 5.61 10.25 13.00
C GLU A 298 4.81 10.12 14.32
N ASN A 299 3.48 10.12 14.24
CA ASN A 299 2.62 9.84 15.39
C ASN A 299 2.71 8.33 15.75
N SER A 300 3.28 8.02 16.92
CA SER A 300 3.55 6.64 17.32
C SER A 300 2.28 5.85 17.73
N PRO A 301 1.22 6.46 18.32
CA PRO A 301 -0.09 5.81 18.44
C PRO A 301 -0.69 5.38 17.10
N ALA A 302 -0.63 6.21 16.06
CA ALA A 302 -1.16 5.88 14.73
C ALA A 302 -0.41 4.73 14.07
N MET A 303 0.92 4.67 14.20
CA MET A 303 1.72 3.53 13.73
C MET A 303 1.28 2.22 14.40
N LEU A 304 1.02 2.26 15.71
CA LEU A 304 0.52 1.10 16.44
C LEU A 304 -0.90 0.70 15.99
N SER A 305 -1.79 1.68 15.75
CA SER A 305 -3.12 1.42 15.20
C SER A 305 -3.05 0.80 13.79
N LEU A 306 -2.16 1.29 12.91
CA LEU A 306 -1.90 0.65 11.60
C LEU A 306 -1.44 -0.78 11.75
N ALA A 307 -0.51 -1.05 12.67
CA ALA A 307 0.00 -2.40 12.90
C ALA A 307 -1.13 -3.37 13.25
N HIS A 308 -2.07 -2.96 14.11
CA HIS A 308 -3.25 -3.75 14.45
C HIS A 308 -4.22 -3.89 13.28
N LEU A 309 -4.47 -2.83 12.51
CA LEU A 309 -5.35 -2.88 11.35
C LEU A 309 -4.82 -3.86 10.28
N TRP A 310 -3.52 -3.81 9.98
CA TRP A 310 -2.86 -4.74 9.06
C TRP A 310 -2.86 -6.17 9.61
N LEU A 311 -2.68 -6.35 10.93
CA LEU A 311 -2.77 -7.65 11.56
C LEU A 311 -4.17 -8.25 11.37
N ASP A 312 -5.22 -7.44 11.53
CA ASP A 312 -6.61 -7.86 11.36
C ASP A 312 -6.93 -8.20 9.89
N LYS A 313 -6.36 -7.44 8.93
CA LYS A 313 -6.39 -7.73 7.48
C LYS A 313 -5.52 -8.93 7.06
N ASN A 314 -4.85 -9.61 8.00
CA ASN A 314 -3.92 -10.72 7.77
C ASN A 314 -2.65 -10.36 6.95
N GLU A 315 -2.32 -9.08 6.85
CA GLU A 315 -1.10 -8.59 6.18
C GLU A 315 0.08 -8.55 7.16
N LEU A 316 0.56 -9.74 7.53
CA LEU A 316 1.47 -9.93 8.66
C LEU A 316 2.82 -9.19 8.52
N GLN A 317 3.32 -8.99 7.30
CA GLN A 317 4.56 -8.24 7.08
C GLN A 317 4.37 -6.74 7.37
N MET A 318 3.30 -6.14 6.83
CA MET A 318 2.97 -4.74 7.09
C MET A 318 2.65 -4.50 8.57
N ALA A 319 1.92 -5.44 9.19
CA ALA A 319 1.64 -5.41 10.61
C ALA A 319 2.95 -5.34 11.44
N LYS A 320 3.94 -6.17 11.11
CA LYS A 320 5.24 -6.17 11.79
C LYS A 320 6.02 -4.87 11.57
N ILE A 321 6.13 -4.41 10.31
CA ILE A 321 6.87 -3.19 9.97
C ILE A 321 6.33 -1.98 10.75
N TRP A 322 5.02 -1.78 10.77
CA TRP A 322 4.41 -0.67 11.47
C TRP A 322 4.53 -0.81 12.99
N TYR A 323 4.49 -2.03 13.53
CA TYR A 323 4.69 -2.29 14.95
C TYR A 323 6.11 -1.94 15.41
N ASP A 324 7.12 -2.38 14.64
CA ASP A 324 8.53 -2.10 14.92
C ASP A 324 8.79 -0.59 14.88
N ARG A 325 8.23 0.12 13.88
CA ARG A 325 8.29 1.59 13.79
C ARG A 325 7.62 2.28 14.98
N ALA A 326 6.47 1.78 15.46
CA ALA A 326 5.82 2.33 16.64
C ALA A 326 6.71 2.20 17.88
N CYS A 327 7.42 1.08 18.03
CA CYS A 327 8.38 0.86 19.12
C CYS A 327 9.60 1.78 19.01
N GLU A 328 10.16 1.94 17.81
CA GLU A 328 11.28 2.86 17.52
C GLU A 328 10.91 4.32 17.77
N ALA A 329 9.67 4.70 17.44
CA ALA A 329 9.12 6.02 17.72
C ALA A 329 8.74 6.24 19.20
N GLY A 330 9.05 5.29 20.09
CA GLY A 330 8.88 5.45 21.54
C GLY A 330 7.47 5.20 22.07
N SER A 331 6.59 4.51 21.32
CA SER A 331 5.24 4.17 21.80
C SER A 331 5.29 3.24 23.02
N ILE A 332 4.96 3.79 24.20
CA ILE A 332 4.89 3.01 25.45
C ILE A 332 3.92 1.82 25.33
N PRO A 333 2.70 1.97 24.78
CA PRO A 333 1.80 0.83 24.59
C PRO A 333 2.37 -0.26 23.67
N ALA A 334 3.06 0.11 22.58
CA ALA A 334 3.68 -0.86 21.68
C ALA A 334 4.81 -1.62 22.37
N GLN A 335 5.68 -0.92 23.11
CA GLN A 335 6.79 -1.52 23.84
C GLN A 335 6.29 -2.47 24.93
N ALA A 336 5.26 -2.07 25.68
CA ALA A 336 4.68 -2.88 26.75
C ALA A 336 3.96 -4.15 26.26
N SER A 337 3.44 -4.16 25.03
CA SER A 337 2.63 -5.26 24.49
C SER A 337 3.33 -6.12 23.43
N ARG A 338 4.66 -5.96 23.25
CA ARG A 338 5.46 -6.62 22.21
C ARG A 338 5.28 -8.13 22.18
N ASP A 339 5.44 -8.80 23.32
CA ASP A 339 5.35 -10.27 23.41
C ASP A 339 3.95 -10.78 23.01
N VAL A 340 2.91 -10.02 23.38
CA VAL A 340 1.51 -10.34 23.05
C VAL A 340 1.27 -10.19 21.55
N PHE A 341 1.77 -9.11 20.94
CA PHE A 341 1.64 -8.87 19.51
C PHE A 341 2.38 -9.94 18.69
N GLU A 342 3.64 -10.22 19.04
CA GLU A 342 4.44 -11.25 18.34
C GLU A 342 3.82 -12.64 18.45
N LYS A 343 3.21 -12.97 19.60
CA LYS A 343 2.46 -14.23 19.78
C LYS A 343 1.27 -14.31 18.82
N LYS A 344 0.43 -13.27 18.74
CA LYS A 344 -0.70 -13.21 17.80
C LYS A 344 -0.26 -13.32 16.35
N LEU A 345 0.85 -12.67 16.00
CA LEU A 345 1.42 -12.72 14.65
C LEU A 345 1.87 -14.14 14.29
N ARG A 346 2.52 -14.86 15.21
CA ARG A 346 2.89 -16.28 15.04
C ARG A 346 1.67 -17.19 14.90
N GLU A 347 0.64 -16.99 15.72
CA GLU A 347 -0.60 -17.77 15.67
C GLU A 347 -1.33 -17.59 14.33
N LYS A 348 -1.46 -16.34 13.85
CA LYS A 348 -2.03 -16.06 12.53
C LYS A 348 -1.18 -16.64 11.40
N GLN A 349 0.15 -16.53 11.49
CA GLN A 349 1.05 -17.12 10.49
C GLN A 349 0.90 -18.65 10.43
N GLN A 350 0.77 -19.33 11.58
CA GLN A 350 0.53 -20.77 11.64
C GLN A 350 -0.84 -21.16 11.09
N SER A 351 -1.89 -20.38 11.39
CA SER A 351 -3.22 -20.58 10.83
C SER A 351 -3.26 -20.42 9.31
N ILE A 352 -2.53 -19.44 8.76
CA ILE A 352 -2.39 -19.25 7.31
C ILE A 352 -1.64 -20.44 6.70
N ASN A 353 -0.59 -20.93 7.35
CA ASN A 353 0.19 -22.08 6.88
C ASN A 353 -0.59 -23.41 6.97
N GLN A 354 -1.64 -23.50 7.79
CA GLN A 354 -2.51 -24.68 7.94
C GLN A 354 -3.71 -24.67 6.98
N CYS A 355 -4.03 -23.54 6.34
CA CYS A 355 -5.05 -23.45 5.29
C CYS A 355 -4.39 -23.65 3.92
N SER A 356 -4.59 -24.83 3.32
CA SER A 356 -4.14 -25.17 1.96
C SER A 356 -4.64 -24.18 0.92
N SER A 357 -3.98 -23.85 -0.18
CA SER A 357 -2.59 -24.02 -0.60
C SER A 357 -2.34 -23.10 -1.80
N ASP A 358 -3.35 -22.71 -2.61
CA ASP A 358 -3.04 -22.09 -3.91
C ASP A 358 -3.65 -20.68 -4.13
N GLU A 359 -4.92 -20.41 -3.77
CA GLU A 359 -5.50 -19.06 -3.90
C GLU A 359 -4.84 -18.00 -3.00
N LEU A 360 -4.56 -18.36 -1.74
CA LEU A 360 -3.93 -17.47 -0.77
C LEU A 360 -2.44 -17.26 -1.06
N LYS A 361 -1.79 -18.20 -1.77
CA LYS A 361 -0.43 -17.99 -2.28
C LYS A 361 -0.46 -16.95 -3.40
N VAL A 362 -1.40 -17.02 -4.35
CA VAL A 362 -1.55 -16.04 -5.44
C VAL A 362 -1.84 -14.63 -4.90
N ILE A 363 -2.77 -14.50 -3.95
CA ILE A 363 -3.10 -13.20 -3.34
C ILE A 363 -1.94 -12.65 -2.49
N ASN A 364 -1.27 -13.49 -1.70
CA ASN A 364 -0.08 -13.05 -0.95
C ASN A 364 1.12 -12.78 -1.85
N TYR A 365 1.28 -13.46 -2.99
CA TYR A 365 2.33 -13.16 -3.96
C TYR A 365 2.04 -11.84 -4.69
N ALA A 366 0.77 -11.55 -4.99
CA ALA A 366 0.33 -10.31 -5.58
C ALA A 366 0.50 -9.12 -4.64
N ASN A 367 0.16 -9.27 -3.36
CA ASN A 367 0.34 -8.22 -2.33
C ASN A 367 1.81 -8.06 -1.90
N ARG A 368 2.65 -9.09 -2.07
CA ARG A 368 4.13 -9.03 -1.87
C ARG A 368 4.89 -8.59 -3.12
N GLY A 369 4.21 -8.45 -4.26
CA GLY A 369 4.79 -8.00 -5.52
C GLY A 369 4.85 -6.47 -5.62
N SER A 370 5.78 -5.99 -6.44
CA SER A 370 5.86 -4.61 -6.94
C SER A 370 4.49 -4.07 -7.42
N MET A 371 4.34 -2.75 -7.56
CA MET A 371 3.18 -2.06 -8.18
C MET A 371 2.61 -2.79 -9.41
N THR A 372 3.47 -3.45 -10.18
CA THR A 372 3.15 -4.34 -11.32
C THR A 372 2.15 -5.46 -10.98
N ALA A 373 2.28 -6.10 -9.82
CA ALA A 373 1.39 -7.19 -9.41
C ALA A 373 -0.01 -6.68 -9.01
N LYS A 374 -0.07 -5.46 -8.45
CA LYS A 374 -1.34 -4.78 -8.16
C LYS A 374 -2.07 -4.41 -9.45
N GLN A 375 -1.35 -3.87 -10.43
CA GLN A 375 -1.88 -3.59 -11.76
C GLN A 375 -2.42 -4.88 -12.41
N MET A 376 -1.68 -5.99 -12.34
CA MET A 376 -2.14 -7.29 -12.85
C MET A 376 -3.44 -7.79 -12.17
N CYS A 377 -3.59 -7.60 -10.85
CA CYS A 377 -4.85 -7.92 -10.16
C CYS A 377 -6.01 -7.04 -10.64
N ASP A 378 -5.80 -5.74 -10.82
CA ASP A 378 -6.83 -4.84 -11.33
C ASP A 378 -7.24 -5.25 -12.76
N GLY A 379 -6.27 -5.63 -13.61
CA GLY A 379 -6.53 -6.15 -14.96
C GLY A 379 -7.34 -7.44 -14.96
N LEU A 380 -7.06 -8.37 -14.05
CA LEU A 380 -7.86 -9.59 -13.87
C LEU A 380 -9.29 -9.29 -13.44
N GLN A 381 -9.52 -8.32 -12.56
CA GLN A 381 -10.87 -7.93 -12.14
C GLN A 381 -11.70 -7.38 -13.32
N HIS A 382 -11.10 -6.53 -14.15
CA HIS A 382 -11.72 -6.03 -15.38
C HIS A 382 -12.07 -7.19 -16.33
N PHE A 383 -11.17 -8.16 -16.51
CA PHE A 383 -11.45 -9.36 -17.31
C PHE A 383 -12.63 -10.17 -16.77
N TYR A 384 -12.71 -10.39 -15.45
CA TYR A 384 -13.83 -11.11 -14.84
C TYR A 384 -15.18 -10.41 -15.06
N ARG A 385 -15.21 -9.08 -15.03
CA ARG A 385 -16.41 -8.29 -15.32
C ARG A 385 -16.83 -8.41 -16.79
N ALA A 386 -15.87 -8.33 -17.71
CA ALA A 386 -16.16 -8.56 -19.13
C ALA A 386 -16.73 -9.97 -19.36
N MET A 387 -16.12 -11.00 -18.76
CA MET A 387 -16.60 -12.38 -18.93
C MET A 387 -17.96 -12.61 -18.28
N SER A 388 -18.27 -11.97 -17.15
CA SER A 388 -19.58 -12.12 -16.50
C SER A 388 -20.70 -11.55 -17.37
N ILE A 389 -20.47 -10.42 -18.04
CA ILE A 389 -21.40 -9.83 -19.01
C ILE A 389 -21.64 -10.81 -20.17
N LEU A 390 -20.55 -11.39 -20.71
CA LEU A 390 -20.62 -12.31 -21.86
C LEU A 390 -21.36 -13.63 -21.56
N ILE A 391 -21.28 -14.12 -20.32
CA ILE A 391 -21.87 -15.39 -19.84
C ILE A 391 -23.33 -15.20 -19.41
N GLN A 392 -23.71 -14.05 -18.85
CA GLN A 392 -25.04 -13.85 -18.26
C GLN A 392 -26.17 -13.73 -19.28
N THR A 393 -25.87 -13.40 -20.54
CA THR A 393 -26.90 -13.12 -21.56
C THR A 393 -26.63 -13.82 -22.89
N GLU A 394 -27.66 -14.48 -23.43
CA GLU A 394 -27.62 -15.06 -24.78
C GLU A 394 -27.47 -13.99 -25.87
N THR A 395 -28.14 -12.85 -25.69
CA THR A 395 -28.04 -11.67 -26.55
C THR A 395 -27.74 -10.42 -25.72
N LEU A 396 -26.70 -9.69 -26.07
CA LEU A 396 -26.31 -8.45 -25.39
C LEU A 396 -27.08 -7.26 -25.93
N THR A 397 -27.46 -6.33 -25.05
CA THR A 397 -27.92 -5.00 -25.46
C THR A 397 -26.75 -4.12 -25.87
N GLU A 398 -27.01 -3.07 -26.64
CA GLU A 398 -26.01 -2.10 -27.07
C GLU A 398 -25.18 -1.52 -25.89
N SER A 399 -25.84 -1.24 -24.76
CA SER A 399 -25.16 -0.75 -23.56
C SER A 399 -24.22 -1.80 -22.96
N GLN A 400 -24.59 -3.08 -23.00
CA GLN A 400 -23.79 -4.17 -22.45
C GLN A 400 -22.63 -4.52 -23.37
N GLU A 401 -22.79 -4.41 -24.69
CA GLU A 401 -21.67 -4.52 -25.63
C GLU A 401 -20.63 -3.42 -25.38
N ASN A 402 -21.08 -2.18 -25.15
CA ASN A 402 -20.19 -1.06 -24.83
C ASN A 402 -19.43 -1.30 -23.52
N GLU A 403 -20.14 -1.73 -22.47
CA GLU A 403 -19.54 -2.04 -21.16
C GLU A 403 -18.56 -3.22 -21.26
N PHE A 404 -18.91 -4.27 -22.01
CA PHE A 404 -18.05 -5.41 -22.28
C PHE A 404 -16.74 -4.99 -22.94
N VAL A 405 -16.82 -4.21 -24.02
CA VAL A 405 -15.63 -3.73 -24.74
C VAL A 405 -14.78 -2.83 -23.85
N HIS A 406 -15.40 -1.97 -23.05
CA HIS A 406 -14.69 -1.09 -22.12
C HIS A 406 -13.92 -1.88 -21.06
N GLU A 407 -14.58 -2.81 -20.36
CA GLU A 407 -13.95 -3.64 -19.33
C GLU A 407 -12.84 -4.53 -19.91
N LEU A 408 -13.05 -5.09 -21.11
CA LEU A 408 -12.03 -5.88 -21.79
C LEU A 408 -10.82 -5.03 -22.20
N SER A 409 -11.03 -3.79 -22.66
CA SER A 409 -9.92 -2.89 -23.03
C SER A 409 -9.08 -2.50 -21.81
N GLN A 410 -9.70 -2.26 -20.65
CA GLN A 410 -8.98 -1.92 -19.41
C GLN A 410 -8.05 -3.04 -18.98
N CYS A 411 -8.48 -4.30 -19.14
CA CYS A 411 -7.62 -5.46 -18.91
C CYS A 411 -6.41 -5.47 -19.87
N TYR A 412 -6.66 -5.31 -21.17
CA TYR A 412 -5.62 -5.37 -22.20
C TYR A 412 -4.59 -4.25 -22.11
N ARG A 413 -4.98 -3.06 -21.63
CA ARG A 413 -4.06 -1.93 -21.38
C ARG A 413 -3.02 -2.23 -20.31
N ILE A 414 -3.26 -3.21 -19.43
CA ILE A 414 -2.34 -3.57 -18.36
C ILE A 414 -1.39 -4.69 -18.82
N GLU A 415 -1.92 -5.87 -19.17
CA GLU A 415 -1.12 -6.99 -19.66
C GLU A 415 -1.99 -7.97 -20.45
N HIS A 416 -2.00 -7.82 -21.79
CA HIS A 416 -2.80 -8.66 -22.70
C HIS A 416 -2.49 -10.17 -22.65
N ILE A 417 -1.32 -10.58 -22.15
CA ILE A 417 -0.92 -12.00 -22.03
C ILE A 417 -1.75 -12.73 -20.95
N VAL A 418 -2.28 -12.01 -19.96
CA VAL A 418 -2.95 -12.59 -18.79
C VAL A 418 -4.42 -12.95 -19.10
N ALA A 419 -5.01 -12.35 -20.13
CA ALA A 419 -6.42 -12.46 -20.46
C ALA A 419 -6.65 -13.23 -21.78
N GLN A 420 -6.39 -14.53 -21.75
CA GLN A 420 -6.72 -15.42 -22.87
C GLN A 420 -8.20 -15.80 -22.80
N ILE A 421 -8.93 -15.55 -23.90
CA ILE A 421 -10.35 -15.91 -24.00
C ILE A 421 -10.47 -17.44 -24.14
N PRO A 422 -11.22 -18.11 -23.26
CA PRO A 422 -11.26 -19.56 -23.22
C PRO A 422 -12.15 -20.13 -24.31
N GLY A 423 -11.56 -20.90 -25.22
CA GLY A 423 -12.31 -21.68 -26.22
C GLY A 423 -12.72 -20.89 -27.47
N VAL A 424 -12.87 -21.63 -28.57
CA VAL A 424 -13.10 -21.05 -29.90
C VAL A 424 -14.44 -20.31 -29.99
N GLU A 425 -15.49 -20.84 -29.38
CA GLU A 425 -16.84 -20.23 -29.42
C GLU A 425 -16.88 -18.87 -28.70
N MET A 426 -16.24 -18.78 -27.51
CA MET A 426 -16.19 -17.53 -26.75
C MET A 426 -15.30 -16.49 -27.43
N TYR A 427 -14.22 -16.94 -28.06
CA TYR A 427 -13.37 -16.07 -28.87
C TYR A 427 -14.15 -15.48 -30.04
N GLN A 428 -14.86 -16.32 -30.82
CA GLN A 428 -15.72 -15.86 -31.93
C GLN A 428 -16.79 -14.88 -31.46
N LYS A 429 -17.49 -15.20 -30.37
CA LYS A 429 -18.50 -14.31 -29.79
C LYS A 429 -17.90 -12.96 -29.37
N THR A 430 -16.70 -12.98 -28.80
CA THR A 430 -15.99 -11.75 -28.39
C THR A 430 -15.57 -10.93 -29.62
N ASP A 431 -15.06 -11.59 -30.65
CA ASP A 431 -14.65 -10.97 -31.91
C ASP A 431 -15.84 -10.29 -32.61
N ASP A 432 -16.97 -10.99 -32.72
CA ASP A 432 -18.22 -10.47 -33.28
C ASP A 432 -18.71 -9.21 -32.55
N ILE A 433 -18.64 -9.20 -31.21
CA ILE A 433 -19.05 -8.04 -30.40
C ILE A 433 -18.10 -6.86 -30.61
N VAL A 434 -16.79 -7.12 -30.58
CA VAL A 434 -15.76 -6.08 -30.77
C VAL A 434 -15.88 -5.47 -32.17
N ASP A 435 -16.09 -6.29 -33.19
CA ASP A 435 -16.32 -5.84 -34.57
C ASP A 435 -17.61 -5.04 -34.70
N HIS A 436 -18.69 -5.48 -34.06
CA HIS A 436 -19.96 -4.76 -34.07
C HIS A 436 -19.81 -3.35 -33.46
N VAL A 437 -19.16 -3.24 -32.30
CA VAL A 437 -18.88 -1.95 -31.64
C VAL A 437 -17.94 -1.09 -32.48
N LEU A 438 -16.87 -1.66 -33.05
CA LEU A 438 -15.91 -0.94 -33.88
C LEU A 438 -16.56 -0.37 -35.16
N HIS A 439 -17.43 -1.14 -35.81
CA HIS A 439 -18.17 -0.71 -36.99
C HIS A 439 -19.17 0.41 -36.68
N ARG A 440 -19.89 0.30 -35.55
CA ARG A 440 -20.83 1.34 -35.08
C ARG A 440 -20.09 2.65 -34.81
N CYS A 441 -19.01 2.59 -34.03
CA CYS A 441 -18.14 3.73 -33.76
C CYS A 441 -17.58 4.36 -35.05
N SER A 442 -17.12 3.55 -36.00
CA SER A 442 -16.53 4.05 -37.26
C SER A 442 -17.56 4.74 -38.16
N ARG A 443 -18.83 4.35 -38.10
CA ARG A 443 -19.93 5.01 -38.85
C ARG A 443 -20.34 6.34 -38.23
N GLU A 444 -20.34 6.42 -36.91
CA GLU A 444 -20.84 7.59 -36.18
C GLU A 444 -19.81 8.70 -36.04
N LEU A 445 -18.52 8.35 -35.93
CA LEU A 445 -17.50 9.31 -35.50
C LEU A 445 -16.71 9.97 -36.62
N ASN A 446 -16.75 9.51 -37.88
CA ASN A 446 -15.80 9.95 -38.92
C ASN A 446 -14.36 9.99 -38.35
N ASP A 447 -13.77 11.19 -38.20
CA ASP A 447 -12.45 11.45 -37.62
C ASP A 447 -12.45 11.87 -36.13
N ALA A 448 -13.62 11.94 -35.48
CA ALA A 448 -13.75 12.31 -34.08
C ALA A 448 -13.21 11.22 -33.13
N VAL A 449 -12.69 11.66 -31.98
CA VAL A 449 -12.08 10.82 -30.95
C VAL A 449 -13.16 10.42 -29.94
N SER A 450 -13.28 9.13 -29.62
CA SER A 450 -14.18 8.60 -28.59
C SER A 450 -13.47 7.54 -27.76
N GLN A 451 -13.71 7.52 -26.46
CA GLN A 451 -13.15 6.50 -25.56
C GLN A 451 -13.59 5.09 -25.98
N LEU A 452 -14.85 4.92 -26.42
CA LEU A 452 -15.38 3.63 -26.86
C LEU A 452 -14.73 3.16 -28.19
N ASP A 453 -14.45 4.08 -29.13
CA ASP A 453 -13.73 3.74 -30.37
C ASP A 453 -12.26 3.38 -30.08
N GLU A 454 -11.63 4.04 -29.12
CA GLU A 454 -10.29 3.67 -28.66
C GLU A 454 -10.29 2.27 -28.03
N ASP A 455 -11.23 2.00 -27.13
CA ASP A 455 -11.36 0.72 -26.42
C ASP A 455 -11.62 -0.44 -27.38
N ALA A 456 -12.52 -0.26 -28.36
CA ALA A 456 -12.78 -1.25 -29.41
C ALA A 456 -11.54 -1.55 -30.26
N ARG A 457 -10.76 -0.54 -30.63
CA ARG A 457 -9.51 -0.72 -31.40
C ARG A 457 -8.44 -1.46 -30.61
N ILE A 458 -8.37 -1.26 -29.29
CA ILE A 458 -7.44 -1.99 -28.41
C ILE A 458 -7.82 -3.47 -28.35
N CYS A 459 -9.10 -3.78 -28.12
CA CYS A 459 -9.60 -5.15 -28.12
C CYS A 459 -9.34 -5.83 -29.48
N TYR A 460 -9.68 -5.17 -30.58
CA TYR A 460 -9.48 -5.69 -31.92
C TYR A 460 -8.01 -6.02 -32.21
N ALA A 461 -7.10 -5.11 -31.84
CA ALA A 461 -5.66 -5.30 -32.04
C ALA A 461 -5.10 -6.49 -31.25
N VAL A 462 -5.59 -6.74 -30.02
CA VAL A 462 -5.16 -7.87 -29.19
C VAL A 462 -5.70 -9.19 -29.71
N LEU A 463 -6.98 -9.23 -30.10
CA LEU A 463 -7.60 -10.44 -30.63
C LEU A 463 -6.85 -10.92 -31.88
N HIS A 464 -6.51 -10.02 -32.80
CA HIS A 464 -5.92 -10.37 -34.09
C HIS A 464 -4.38 -10.47 -34.11
N MET A 465 -3.74 -10.65 -32.96
CA MET A 465 -2.26 -10.71 -32.81
C MET A 465 -1.57 -11.87 -33.58
N ASP A 466 -2.32 -12.87 -34.02
CA ASP A 466 -1.79 -14.00 -34.79
C ASP A 466 -1.24 -13.58 -36.17
N SER A 467 -1.76 -12.49 -36.76
CA SER A 467 -1.25 -11.93 -38.02
C SER A 467 -0.44 -10.65 -37.78
N LYS A 468 0.87 -10.82 -37.62
CA LYS A 468 1.80 -9.74 -37.28
C LYS A 468 1.85 -8.65 -38.35
N GLU A 469 1.80 -9.00 -39.64
CA GLU A 469 1.80 -8.00 -40.71
C GLU A 469 0.50 -7.17 -40.72
N PHE A 470 -0.64 -7.82 -40.51
CA PHE A 470 -1.94 -7.16 -40.47
C PHE A 470 -2.03 -6.18 -39.30
N ILE A 471 -1.64 -6.60 -38.09
CA ILE A 471 -1.66 -5.74 -36.91
C ILE A 471 -0.71 -4.56 -37.06
N ALA A 472 0.48 -4.75 -37.65
CA ALA A 472 1.40 -3.65 -37.91
C ALA A 472 0.78 -2.58 -38.82
N GLN A 473 0.02 -2.98 -39.85
CA GLN A 473 -0.73 -2.07 -40.72
C GLN A 473 -1.90 -1.40 -39.98
N PHE A 474 -2.64 -2.15 -39.16
CA PHE A 474 -3.78 -1.65 -38.38
C PHE A 474 -3.37 -0.60 -37.32
N LEU A 475 -2.22 -0.79 -36.66
CA LEU A 475 -1.74 0.13 -35.63
C LEU A 475 -1.30 1.51 -36.17
N GLY A 476 -0.96 1.61 -37.45
CA GLY A 476 -0.55 2.88 -38.08
C GLY A 476 -1.62 3.98 -37.98
N PRO A 477 -2.82 3.76 -38.54
CA PRO A 477 -3.96 4.67 -38.41
C PRO A 477 -4.39 4.92 -36.96
N CYS A 478 -4.35 3.89 -36.11
CA CYS A 478 -4.71 4.03 -34.69
C CYS A 478 -3.82 5.03 -33.94
N LYS A 479 -2.50 5.03 -34.20
CA LYS A 479 -1.57 6.02 -33.62
C LYS A 479 -1.83 7.45 -34.10
N GLN A 480 -2.26 7.63 -35.35
CA GLN A 480 -2.62 8.95 -35.88
C GLN A 480 -3.90 9.48 -35.24
N LYS A 481 -4.90 8.61 -35.06
CA LYS A 481 -6.18 8.98 -34.44
C LYS A 481 -6.07 9.17 -32.92
N TYR A 482 -5.24 8.39 -32.24
CA TYR A 482 -5.07 8.39 -30.78
C TYR A 482 -3.61 8.62 -30.34
N PRO A 483 -3.03 9.81 -30.56
CA PRO A 483 -1.63 10.08 -30.27
C PRO A 483 -1.28 10.07 -28.77
N LYS A 484 -2.28 10.12 -27.88
CA LYS A 484 -2.10 10.06 -26.41
C LYS A 484 -2.17 8.64 -25.84
N SER A 485 -2.55 7.64 -26.64
CA SER A 485 -2.75 6.28 -26.16
C SER A 485 -1.43 5.52 -26.14
N ILE A 486 -0.84 5.35 -24.95
CA ILE A 486 0.45 4.67 -24.75
C ILE A 486 0.42 3.24 -25.30
N PHE A 487 -0.72 2.56 -25.18
CA PHE A 487 -0.90 1.17 -25.59
C PHE A 487 -0.55 0.92 -27.07
N PHE A 488 -1.03 1.76 -28.00
CA PHE A 488 -0.77 1.55 -29.44
C PHE A 488 0.71 1.71 -29.79
N PHE A 489 1.43 2.56 -29.08
CA PHE A 489 2.87 2.71 -29.25
C PHE A 489 3.61 1.51 -28.65
N GLU A 490 3.26 1.07 -27.43
CA GLU A 490 3.87 -0.10 -26.78
C GLU A 490 3.63 -1.40 -27.56
N LEU A 491 2.40 -1.64 -28.02
CA LEU A 491 2.07 -2.82 -28.84
C LEU A 491 2.79 -2.75 -30.19
N SER A 492 2.84 -1.58 -30.82
CA SER A 492 3.60 -1.39 -32.08
C SER A 492 5.08 -1.67 -31.86
N THR A 493 5.68 -1.22 -30.75
CA THR A 493 7.08 -1.53 -30.42
C THR A 493 7.30 -3.02 -30.16
N SER A 494 6.39 -3.69 -29.47
CA SER A 494 6.48 -5.11 -29.14
C SER A 494 6.33 -6.01 -30.38
N VAL A 495 5.35 -5.71 -31.24
CA VAL A 495 5.15 -6.41 -32.53
C VAL A 495 6.36 -6.22 -33.44
N ASN A 496 6.88 -4.99 -33.55
CA ASN A 496 8.08 -4.71 -34.34
C ASN A 496 9.33 -5.43 -33.80
N ALA A 497 9.48 -5.52 -32.47
CA ALA A 497 10.59 -6.25 -31.84
C ALA A 497 10.49 -7.77 -32.07
N LEU A 498 9.29 -8.34 -31.98
CA LEU A 498 9.04 -9.76 -32.28
C LEU A 498 9.21 -10.08 -33.76
N LEU A 499 8.77 -9.18 -34.66
CA LEU A 499 9.00 -9.29 -36.09
C LEU A 499 10.51 -9.25 -36.39
N ALA A 500 11.25 -8.31 -35.81
CA ALA A 500 12.71 -8.22 -35.96
C ALA A 500 13.43 -9.47 -35.44
N ALA A 501 13.00 -10.03 -34.30
CA ALA A 501 13.57 -11.26 -33.75
C ALA A 501 13.25 -12.49 -34.61
N ALA A 502 12.02 -12.60 -35.13
CA ALA A 502 11.60 -13.67 -36.03
C ALA A 502 12.35 -13.62 -37.37
N LEU A 503 12.46 -12.44 -37.98
CA LEU A 503 13.22 -12.23 -39.22
C LEU A 503 14.71 -12.56 -39.03
N ARG A 504 15.30 -12.20 -37.88
CA ARG A 504 16.66 -12.60 -37.49
C ARG A 504 16.84 -14.12 -37.44
N LEU A 505 15.88 -14.86 -36.88
CA LEU A 505 15.93 -16.32 -36.76
C LEU A 505 15.72 -17.03 -38.09
N ILE A 506 14.86 -16.48 -38.96
CA ILE A 506 14.55 -17.03 -40.28
C ILE A 506 15.68 -16.69 -41.29
N ASN A 507 16.58 -15.77 -40.96
CA ASN A 507 17.71 -15.32 -41.78
C ASN A 507 17.29 -14.86 -43.19
N LYS A 508 16.03 -14.42 -43.32
CA LYS A 508 15.47 -13.79 -44.51
C LYS A 508 15.32 -12.30 -44.24
N ASP A 509 15.90 -11.54 -45.15
CA ASP A 509 15.84 -10.08 -45.26
C ASP A 509 16.32 -9.28 -44.03
N ILE A 510 17.63 -9.00 -44.04
CA ILE A 510 18.34 -8.30 -42.97
C ILE A 510 18.01 -6.80 -42.96
N ASP A 511 17.68 -6.23 -44.12
CA ASP A 511 17.29 -4.82 -44.21
C ASP A 511 15.91 -4.60 -43.57
N GLU A 512 14.97 -5.52 -43.75
CA GLU A 512 13.68 -5.50 -43.03
C GLU A 512 13.88 -5.69 -41.53
N THR A 513 14.78 -6.60 -41.12
CA THR A 513 15.13 -6.80 -39.71
C THR A 513 15.70 -5.52 -39.07
N ILE A 514 16.62 -4.85 -39.77
CA ILE A 514 17.22 -3.59 -39.32
C ILE A 514 16.17 -2.46 -39.30
N SER A 515 15.28 -2.42 -40.30
CA SER A 515 14.19 -1.45 -40.36
C SER A 515 13.24 -1.61 -39.18
N ALA A 516 12.90 -2.84 -38.81
CA ALA A 516 12.06 -3.13 -37.66
C ALA A 516 12.70 -2.71 -36.32
N TYR A 517 14.01 -2.96 -36.12
CA TYR A 517 14.72 -2.45 -34.93
C TYR A 517 14.81 -0.92 -34.91
N ARG A 518 14.99 -0.26 -36.06
CA ARG A 518 14.97 1.21 -36.14
C ARG A 518 13.60 1.78 -35.84
N ALA A 519 12.53 1.15 -36.34
CA ALA A 519 11.16 1.54 -36.04
C ALA A 519 10.85 1.37 -34.53
N PHE A 520 11.39 0.33 -33.90
CA PHE A 520 11.34 0.14 -32.45
C PHE A 520 12.08 1.27 -31.70
N LEU A 521 13.34 1.53 -32.05
CA LEU A 521 14.17 2.56 -31.39
C LEU A 521 13.63 3.99 -31.57
N ALA A 522 12.89 4.27 -32.65
CA ALA A 522 12.32 5.59 -32.90
C ALA A 522 11.13 5.93 -31.98
N VAL A 523 10.53 4.93 -31.33
CA VAL A 523 9.25 5.09 -30.59
C VAL A 523 9.42 4.85 -29.09
N VAL A 524 10.40 4.03 -28.70
CA VAL A 524 10.55 3.56 -27.32
C VAL A 524 11.27 4.58 -26.41
N PRO A 525 10.89 4.72 -25.12
CA PRO A 525 11.62 5.54 -24.16
C PRO A 525 13.09 5.13 -24.00
N GLU A 526 14.00 6.09 -23.75
CA GLU A 526 15.45 5.85 -23.70
C GLU A 526 15.89 4.88 -22.60
N ASP A 527 15.11 4.76 -21.52
CA ASP A 527 15.37 3.91 -20.35
C ASP A 527 14.74 2.50 -20.46
N HIS A 528 14.10 2.18 -21.58
CA HIS A 528 13.43 0.90 -21.77
C HIS A 528 14.42 -0.28 -21.87
N ARG A 529 14.14 -1.38 -21.16
CA ARG A 529 15.05 -2.52 -20.98
C ARG A 529 15.58 -3.20 -22.25
N LYS A 530 14.84 -3.10 -23.37
CA LYS A 530 15.19 -3.70 -24.67
C LYS A 530 15.99 -2.76 -25.58
N VAL A 531 16.17 -1.49 -25.20
CA VAL A 531 16.93 -0.51 -26.00
C VAL A 531 18.39 -0.95 -26.17
N PRO A 532 19.14 -1.31 -25.11
CA PRO A 532 20.53 -1.73 -25.30
C PRO A 532 20.67 -3.01 -26.15
N GLU A 533 19.85 -4.04 -25.89
CA GLU A 533 19.84 -5.28 -26.70
C GLU A 533 19.48 -5.03 -28.17
N SER A 534 18.62 -4.05 -28.47
CA SER A 534 18.26 -3.73 -29.87
C SER A 534 19.46 -3.21 -30.65
N TYR A 535 20.27 -2.34 -30.04
CA TYR A 535 21.53 -1.89 -30.63
C TYR A 535 22.50 -3.05 -30.83
N TYR A 536 22.70 -3.91 -29.83
CA TYR A 536 23.59 -5.07 -29.95
C TYR A 536 23.09 -6.08 -30.99
N ALA A 537 21.80 -6.40 -31.03
CA ALA A 537 21.23 -7.30 -32.01
C ALA A 537 21.35 -6.74 -33.44
N MET A 538 21.12 -5.44 -33.65
CA MET A 538 21.35 -4.78 -34.93
C MET A 538 22.82 -4.88 -35.39
N ALA A 539 23.76 -4.63 -34.47
CA ALA A 539 25.19 -4.75 -34.75
C ALA A 539 25.60 -6.19 -35.08
N SER A 540 25.07 -7.18 -34.37
CA SER A 540 25.29 -8.60 -34.65
C SER A 540 24.71 -9.04 -36.00
N CYS A 541 23.48 -8.61 -36.34
CA CYS A 541 22.87 -8.89 -37.64
C CYS A 541 23.69 -8.29 -38.79
N ARG A 542 24.18 -7.06 -38.63
CA ARG A 542 25.10 -6.44 -39.60
C ARG A 542 26.42 -7.19 -39.72
N PHE A 543 26.99 -7.64 -38.60
CA PHE A 543 28.25 -8.39 -38.60
C PHE A 543 28.14 -9.74 -39.33
N MET A 544 27.06 -10.48 -39.10
CA MET A 544 26.84 -11.80 -39.74
C MET A 544 26.67 -11.69 -41.26
N HIS A 545 26.27 -10.53 -41.79
CA HIS A 545 26.00 -10.33 -43.22
C HIS A 545 27.18 -9.76 -44.02
N LEU A 546 27.99 -8.91 -43.39
CA LEU A 546 29.02 -8.15 -44.08
C LEU A 546 30.36 -8.92 -44.02
N LYS A 547 30.81 -9.42 -45.17
CA LYS A 547 32.12 -10.08 -45.32
C LYS A 547 33.26 -9.15 -44.84
N GLN A 548 33.70 -9.42 -43.61
CA GLN A 548 34.92 -9.09 -42.84
C GLN A 548 35.73 -7.79 -43.03
N ASN A 549 35.64 -7.01 -44.12
CA ASN A 549 36.68 -6.01 -44.42
C ASN A 549 36.32 -4.53 -44.51
N ASP A 550 35.09 -4.05 -44.27
CA ASP A 550 34.89 -2.58 -44.32
C ASP A 550 33.74 -1.97 -43.49
N THR A 551 33.34 -2.59 -42.37
CA THR A 551 32.20 -2.09 -41.57
C THR A 551 32.42 -2.10 -40.06
N THR A 552 33.68 -2.23 -39.63
CA THR A 552 34.03 -2.25 -38.20
C THR A 552 33.62 -0.96 -37.50
N ASP A 553 33.65 0.19 -38.18
CA ASP A 553 33.31 1.48 -37.57
C ASP A 553 31.81 1.67 -37.37
N ILE A 554 30.97 1.17 -38.29
CA ILE A 554 29.51 1.19 -38.13
C ILE A 554 29.10 0.26 -36.98
N ILE A 555 29.70 -0.93 -36.91
CA ILE A 555 29.44 -1.90 -35.82
C ILE A 555 29.90 -1.32 -34.48
N LYS A 556 31.09 -0.70 -34.43
CA LYS A 556 31.59 -0.01 -33.23
C LYS A 556 30.67 1.13 -32.81
N LYS A 557 30.17 1.93 -33.75
CA LYS A 557 29.24 3.03 -33.46
C LYS A 557 27.93 2.52 -32.85
N ILE A 558 27.30 1.52 -33.46
CA ILE A 558 26.06 0.92 -32.95
C ILE A 558 26.31 0.25 -31.59
N TYR A 559 27.46 -0.39 -31.40
CA TYR A 559 27.87 -0.98 -30.12
C TYR A 559 28.04 0.08 -29.01
N GLN A 560 28.64 1.23 -29.33
CA GLN A 560 28.75 2.36 -28.40
C GLN A 560 27.40 2.99 -28.05
N GLU A 561 26.48 3.09 -29.02
CA GLU A 561 25.10 3.53 -28.77
C GLU A 561 24.40 2.59 -27.77
N GLY A 562 24.65 1.28 -27.86
CA GLY A 562 24.21 0.31 -26.86
C GLY A 562 24.82 0.56 -25.46
N GLU A 563 26.12 0.87 -25.37
CA GLU A 563 26.77 1.18 -24.08
C GLU A 563 26.27 2.48 -23.44
N GLU A 564 25.97 3.52 -24.23
CA GLU A 564 25.34 4.74 -23.73
C GLU A 564 23.90 4.48 -23.27
N ALA A 565 23.15 3.64 -23.99
CA ALA A 565 21.80 3.23 -23.58
C ALA A 565 21.81 2.47 -22.24
N GLU A 566 22.85 1.67 -21.95
CA GLU A 566 23.00 1.00 -20.65
C GLU A 566 23.17 1.98 -19.48
N LYS A 567 23.89 3.10 -19.68
CA LYS A 567 24.07 4.12 -18.62
C LYS A 567 22.78 4.81 -18.23
N LYS A 568 21.81 4.84 -19.15
CA LYS A 568 20.47 5.40 -18.94
C LYS A 568 19.49 4.40 -18.30
N GLN A 569 19.90 3.15 -18.10
CA GLN A 569 19.05 2.12 -17.47
C GLN A 569 18.91 2.33 -15.97
N LEU A 570 17.77 1.91 -15.42
CA LEU A 570 17.55 1.88 -13.98
C LEU A 570 18.58 0.96 -13.28
N PRO A 571 19.04 1.29 -12.06
CA PRO A 571 20.07 0.53 -11.35
C PRO A 571 19.77 -0.97 -11.16
N CYS A 572 18.49 -1.37 -11.15
CA CYS A 572 18.08 -2.76 -11.02
C CYS A 572 18.36 -3.63 -12.25
N PHE A 573 18.65 -3.02 -13.41
CA PHE A 573 19.00 -3.72 -14.66
C PHE A 573 20.51 -3.75 -14.92
N LEU A 574 21.32 -3.29 -13.96
CA LEU A 574 22.78 -3.31 -14.06
C LEU A 574 23.39 -4.36 -13.11
N PRO A 575 24.41 -5.12 -13.55
CA PRO A 575 25.04 -5.08 -14.87
C PRO A 575 24.15 -5.70 -15.96
N TYR A 576 24.12 -5.06 -17.14
CA TYR A 576 23.32 -5.51 -18.27
C TYR A 576 23.93 -6.77 -18.91
N ASP A 577 23.16 -7.86 -18.93
CA ASP A 577 23.58 -9.15 -19.49
C ASP A 577 22.98 -9.36 -20.90
N SER A 578 23.84 -9.57 -21.89
CA SER A 578 23.45 -9.68 -23.31
C SER A 578 24.40 -10.62 -24.06
N SER A 579 23.83 -11.65 -24.68
CA SER A 579 24.55 -12.59 -25.55
C SER A 579 25.04 -11.93 -26.84
N SER A 580 24.27 -10.99 -27.39
CA SER A 580 24.68 -10.19 -28.55
C SER A 580 25.88 -9.30 -28.21
N LYS A 581 25.89 -8.69 -27.02
CA LYS A 581 27.01 -7.87 -26.51
C LYS A 581 28.26 -8.70 -26.25
N THR A 582 28.15 -9.86 -25.61
CA THR A 582 29.32 -10.72 -25.35
C THR A 582 29.93 -11.22 -26.67
N PHE A 583 29.09 -11.65 -27.62
CA PHE A 583 29.53 -12.00 -28.97
C PHE A 583 30.27 -10.83 -29.65
N LEU A 584 29.69 -9.63 -29.66
CA LEU A 584 30.31 -8.45 -30.25
C LEU A 584 31.59 -8.04 -29.53
N LYS A 585 31.67 -8.18 -28.20
CA LYS A 585 32.90 -7.96 -27.44
C LYS A 585 33.99 -8.92 -27.88
N HIS A 586 33.69 -10.20 -28.07
CA HIS A 586 34.68 -11.15 -28.59
C HIS A 586 35.14 -10.77 -30.00
N VAL A 587 34.20 -10.44 -30.89
CA VAL A 587 34.50 -10.02 -32.27
C VAL A 587 35.33 -8.72 -32.33
N LEU A 588 35.01 -7.73 -31.50
CA LEU A 588 35.72 -6.46 -31.43
C LEU A 588 37.06 -6.59 -30.70
N ASN A 589 37.16 -7.46 -29.70
CA ASN A 589 38.40 -7.74 -28.96
C ASN A 589 39.37 -8.62 -29.75
N GLU A 590 38.91 -9.60 -30.55
CA GLU A 590 39.77 -10.36 -31.46
C GLU A 590 40.43 -9.44 -32.50
N LYS A 591 39.77 -8.36 -32.91
CA LYS A 591 40.37 -7.33 -33.77
C LYS A 591 41.28 -6.34 -33.01
N SER A 592 41.10 -6.13 -31.69
CA SER A 592 42.03 -5.33 -30.88
C SER A 592 43.24 -6.12 -30.36
N LEU A 593 43.15 -7.46 -30.31
CA LEU A 593 44.21 -8.39 -29.93
C LEU A 593 45.38 -8.45 -30.93
N LEU A 594 45.34 -7.69 -32.02
CA LEU A 594 46.53 -7.40 -32.82
C LEU A 594 47.46 -6.36 -32.17
N ASN A 595 47.05 -5.63 -31.11
CA ASN A 595 47.88 -4.62 -30.44
C ASN A 595 47.42 -4.36 -28.99
N ALA A 596 47.81 -5.18 -27.99
CA ALA A 596 48.10 -4.74 -26.60
C ALA A 596 48.32 -5.93 -25.65
N GLU A 597 49.30 -5.77 -24.75
CA GLU A 597 49.69 -6.74 -23.72
C GLU A 597 48.63 -6.95 -22.62
N PRO A 598 48.62 -8.12 -21.94
CA PRO A 598 47.58 -8.46 -20.97
C PRO A 598 47.71 -7.68 -19.66
N ALA A 599 46.62 -7.02 -19.26
CA ALA A 599 46.49 -6.38 -17.95
C ALA A 599 46.29 -7.41 -16.81
N PRO A 600 46.74 -7.11 -15.58
CA PRO A 600 46.83 -8.10 -14.50
C PRO A 600 45.46 -8.47 -13.93
N ILE A 601 45.36 -9.74 -13.52
CA ILE A 601 44.18 -10.36 -12.89
C ILE A 601 43.93 -9.68 -11.53
N VAL A 602 42.86 -8.90 -11.45
CA VAL A 602 42.31 -8.40 -10.18
C VAL A 602 41.27 -9.40 -9.69
N ASP A 603 41.61 -10.14 -8.64
CA ASP A 603 40.72 -11.03 -7.89
C ASP A 603 39.57 -10.22 -7.26
N ARG A 604 38.43 -10.13 -7.95
CA ARG A 604 37.18 -9.57 -7.41
C ARG A 604 36.29 -10.71 -6.92
N LYS A 605 36.52 -11.13 -5.67
CA LYS A 605 35.59 -11.98 -4.92
C LYS A 605 34.22 -11.29 -4.79
N LEU A 606 33.27 -11.67 -5.66
CA LEU A 606 31.85 -11.44 -5.48
C LEU A 606 31.37 -12.32 -4.30
N ARG A 607 31.11 -11.69 -3.16
CA ARG A 607 30.46 -12.33 -2.02
C ARG A 607 28.96 -12.47 -2.29
N LEU A 608 28.56 -13.57 -2.92
CA LEU A 608 27.29 -14.22 -2.60
C LEU A 608 27.60 -15.12 -1.40
N THR A 609 27.12 -14.77 -0.20
CA THR A 609 27.40 -15.52 1.03
C THR A 609 26.22 -16.38 1.49
N ASP A 610 25.09 -16.31 0.79
CA ASP A 610 23.91 -17.11 1.10
C ASP A 610 23.94 -18.42 0.29
N PRO A 611 24.17 -19.58 0.94
CA PRO A 611 24.26 -20.87 0.26
C PRO A 611 22.97 -21.25 -0.45
N HIS A 612 21.82 -20.82 0.07
CA HIS A 612 20.52 -21.17 -0.48
C HIS A 612 20.23 -20.37 -1.75
N ARG A 613 20.68 -19.11 -1.77
CA ARG A 613 20.57 -18.25 -2.96
C ARG A 613 21.49 -18.72 -4.09
N ILE A 614 22.67 -19.24 -3.76
CA ILE A 614 23.59 -19.87 -4.73
C ILE A 614 22.95 -21.14 -5.30
N GLU A 615 22.36 -21.99 -4.45
CA GLU A 615 21.72 -23.23 -4.87
C GLU A 615 20.52 -22.97 -5.80
N VAL A 616 19.68 -21.97 -5.48
CA VAL A 616 18.52 -21.60 -6.31
C VAL A 616 18.95 -21.06 -7.67
N ILE A 617 19.97 -20.19 -7.72
CA ILE A 617 20.50 -19.66 -8.98
C ILE A 617 21.15 -20.77 -9.81
N SER A 618 21.86 -21.71 -9.16
CA SER A 618 22.45 -22.87 -9.85
C SER A 618 21.37 -23.77 -10.45
N LYS A 619 20.32 -24.09 -9.68
CA LYS A 619 19.20 -24.92 -10.16
C LYS A 619 18.40 -24.25 -11.27
N HIS A 620 18.21 -22.93 -11.21
CA HIS A 620 17.53 -22.19 -12.27
C HIS A 620 18.34 -22.19 -13.57
N ARG A 621 19.65 -22.00 -13.49
CA ARG A 621 20.56 -22.05 -14.65
C ARG A 621 20.71 -23.45 -15.23
N GLU A 622 20.73 -24.49 -14.40
CA GLU A 622 20.67 -25.89 -14.86
C GLU A 622 19.35 -26.18 -15.57
N TRP A 623 18.23 -25.65 -15.09
CA TRP A 623 16.93 -25.82 -15.74
C TRP A 623 16.86 -25.12 -17.11
N GLU A 624 17.39 -23.90 -17.24
CA GLU A 624 17.49 -23.19 -18.51
C GLU A 624 18.43 -23.88 -19.51
N SER A 625 19.54 -24.49 -19.04
CA SER A 625 20.44 -25.23 -19.94
C SER A 625 19.81 -26.52 -20.46
N HIS A 626 18.94 -27.17 -19.67
CA HIS A 626 18.21 -28.37 -20.11
C HIS A 626 17.08 -28.06 -21.09
N ARG A 627 16.51 -26.84 -21.05
CA ARG A 627 15.46 -26.41 -21.98
C ARG A 627 15.99 -26.10 -23.38
N ASN A 628 17.24 -25.63 -23.48
CA ASN A 628 17.89 -25.30 -24.75
C ASN A 628 18.55 -26.51 -25.45
N ASN A 629 18.61 -27.68 -24.80
CA ASN A 629 19.19 -28.91 -25.35
C ASN A 629 18.14 -29.94 -25.87
N LEU A 630 16.85 -29.58 -25.93
CA LEU A 630 15.85 -30.40 -26.62
C LEU A 630 15.90 -30.10 -28.11
N ASP A 631 16.71 -30.88 -28.80
CA ASP A 631 16.88 -30.90 -30.25
C ASP A 631 15.54 -31.04 -30.98
N HIS A 632 15.31 -30.18 -31.97
CA HIS A 632 14.11 -30.12 -32.81
C HIS A 632 14.02 -31.25 -33.86
N SER A 633 14.69 -32.37 -33.64
CA SER A 633 14.69 -33.51 -34.55
C SER A 633 14.16 -34.75 -33.85
N LEU A 634 12.85 -35.00 -33.96
CA LEU A 634 12.18 -36.32 -33.90
C LEU A 634 10.65 -36.13 -33.96
N ILE A 635 10.16 -35.64 -35.10
CA ILE A 635 8.78 -35.93 -35.56
C ILE A 635 8.92 -36.98 -36.68
N SER A 636 9.04 -38.25 -36.31
CA SER A 636 8.68 -39.37 -37.17
C SER A 636 8.58 -40.66 -36.35
N GLY A 637 7.54 -41.44 -36.61
CA GLY A 637 7.09 -42.55 -35.78
C GLY A 637 8.09 -43.66 -35.52
N ALA A 638 8.17 -44.05 -34.25
CA ALA A 638 8.17 -45.41 -33.71
C ALA A 638 8.39 -45.26 -32.20
N HIS A 639 7.40 -45.62 -31.39
CA HIS A 639 7.58 -45.64 -29.94
C HIS A 639 8.67 -46.66 -29.58
N GLU A 640 9.81 -46.18 -29.09
CA GLU A 640 10.68 -47.03 -28.27
C GLU A 640 9.98 -47.35 -26.93
N PRO A 641 10.17 -48.55 -26.37
CA PRO A 641 9.36 -49.03 -25.27
C PRO A 641 9.59 -48.14 -24.05
N ARG A 642 8.50 -47.56 -23.53
CA ARG A 642 8.49 -46.86 -22.24
C ARG A 642 9.23 -47.73 -21.22
N VAL A 643 10.32 -47.20 -20.65
CA VAL A 643 10.89 -47.75 -19.42
C VAL A 643 9.74 -47.80 -18.41
N LYS A 644 9.29 -49.02 -18.07
CA LYS A 644 8.27 -49.24 -17.05
C LYS A 644 8.86 -48.73 -15.73
N GLN A 645 8.51 -47.49 -15.37
CA GLN A 645 8.72 -47.02 -14.01
C GLN A 645 8.07 -48.03 -13.06
N GLN A 646 8.85 -48.59 -12.14
CA GLN A 646 8.30 -49.39 -11.06
C GLN A 646 7.43 -48.49 -10.21
N VAL A 647 6.13 -48.79 -10.19
CA VAL A 647 5.16 -48.09 -9.36
C VAL A 647 5.58 -48.25 -7.89
N PRO A 648 5.69 -47.16 -7.12
CA PRO A 648 5.96 -47.24 -5.68
C PRO A 648 4.94 -48.17 -5.01
N LYS A 649 5.40 -49.02 -4.08
CA LYS A 649 4.58 -50.04 -3.40
C LYS A 649 3.34 -49.47 -2.66
N SER A 650 3.24 -48.15 -2.49
CA SER A 650 2.12 -47.46 -1.85
C SER A 650 0.88 -47.26 -2.74
N LEU A 651 0.94 -47.60 -4.04
CA LEU A 651 -0.16 -47.38 -4.99
C LEU A 651 -0.88 -48.68 -5.44
N ILE A 652 -0.61 -49.81 -4.77
CA ILE A 652 -1.06 -51.15 -5.19
C ILE A 652 -2.60 -51.35 -5.12
N GLU A 653 -3.36 -50.44 -4.51
CA GLU A 653 -4.82 -50.56 -4.39
C GLU A 653 -5.63 -49.49 -5.14
N LEU A 654 -4.98 -48.56 -5.84
CA LEU A 654 -5.70 -47.52 -6.58
C LEU A 654 -6.01 -47.97 -8.01
N LYS A 655 -7.30 -48.13 -8.28
CA LYS A 655 -7.85 -48.46 -9.60
C LYS A 655 -7.56 -47.31 -10.57
N SER A 656 -7.01 -47.61 -11.74
CA SER A 656 -6.87 -46.60 -12.81
C SER A 656 -8.25 -46.20 -13.32
N ILE A 657 -8.55 -44.91 -13.32
CA ILE A 657 -9.79 -44.33 -13.85
C ILE A 657 -9.46 -43.66 -15.19
N THR A 658 -10.32 -43.83 -16.19
CA THR A 658 -10.19 -43.16 -17.49
C THR A 658 -10.88 -41.79 -17.48
N LEU A 659 -10.46 -40.86 -18.35
CA LEU A 659 -10.99 -39.48 -18.40
C LEU A 659 -12.53 -39.40 -18.53
N GLY A 660 -13.17 -40.40 -19.14
CA GLY A 660 -14.63 -40.46 -19.26
C GLY A 660 -15.36 -40.92 -17.99
N GLU A 661 -14.64 -41.46 -17.01
CA GLU A 661 -15.17 -41.93 -15.72
C GLU A 661 -15.00 -40.87 -14.61
N MET A 662 -14.36 -39.73 -14.92
CA MET A 662 -14.18 -38.62 -13.98
C MET A 662 -15.44 -37.74 -13.94
N ASN A 663 -15.96 -37.44 -12.74
CA ASN A 663 -17.12 -36.56 -12.57
C ASN A 663 -16.64 -35.15 -12.15
N PRO A 664 -16.75 -34.13 -13.02
CA PRO A 664 -16.22 -32.79 -12.76
C PRO A 664 -16.92 -32.05 -11.61
N THR A 665 -18.08 -32.54 -11.15
CA THR A 665 -18.77 -31.96 -10.00
C THR A 665 -18.26 -32.47 -8.65
N ARG A 666 -17.36 -33.47 -8.63
CA ARG A 666 -16.94 -34.15 -7.40
C ARG A 666 -15.43 -34.32 -7.21
N ASP A 667 -14.63 -34.17 -8.26
CA ASP A 667 -13.17 -34.38 -8.15
C ASP A 667 -12.40 -33.04 -8.24
N HIS A 668 -11.91 -32.57 -7.09
CA HIS A 668 -11.34 -31.23 -6.87
C HIS A 668 -9.85 -31.05 -7.30
N ILE A 669 -9.36 -31.73 -8.34
CA ILE A 669 -7.90 -31.82 -8.63
C ILE A 669 -7.44 -30.85 -9.76
N TYR A 670 -8.17 -29.79 -10.06
CA TYR A 670 -7.71 -28.78 -11.04
C TYR A 670 -7.73 -27.35 -10.49
N SER A 671 -6.78 -27.06 -9.61
CA SER A 671 -6.27 -25.70 -9.41
C SER A 671 -4.75 -25.76 -9.27
N GLY A 672 -4.05 -25.65 -10.39
CA GLY A 672 -2.61 -25.49 -10.47
C GLY A 672 -2.30 -24.46 -11.53
#